data_AF-A0A8J3BSB7-F1
#
_entry.id   AF-A0A8J3BSB7-F1
#
_cell.length_a   1.000
_cell.length_b   1.000
_cell.length_c   1.000
_cell.angle_alpha   90.00
_cell.angle_beta   90.00
_cell.angle_gamma   90.00
#
_symmetry.space_group_name_H-M   'P 1'
#
loop_
_entity.id
_entity.type
_entity.pdbx_description
1 polymer ?
#
loop_
_entity_poly.entity_id
_entity_poly.type
_entity_poly.pdbx_seq_one_letter_code
_entity_poly.pdbx_strand_id
1 'polypeptide(L)'
;MHDDASVEGADSVFRRVYARSADPEASIPGGDLVELVRSELRRVAADPARSLDELTREAADWSAATAERFEAIDEAACRDNRRLAVRRAALGWAPLGVASGAWLQWMTSPGNADAMLPLRALALYASDIGVGRPGAARGGVYLDLLRHIHASEYAVPLARLAGDTRIADSAFRLPAVLLLMSRRPDDFRPEIVGADLCLRAVGFPPPLAIARAEIRADWSAIDYSCAGNGGAPATQQCRVIADALIQDGPESKGSVYAGFGWALATLRETVESLHADVTASLDPGYAMAELMGLRAREASVYHGQVMLEDRPLSAWLRDCRGDPRPFLAVLARSRLIKPGNSATSPLVTGMIGERGPMFRIFSPDDLAVIRRWIDALPSSSPVAAGAVTVPAAATHAVGQHRLAPLSGLLAAEPPPGPCPTDTRGAYHLLMSRAGGPALDNWSLRYVRGWLARSRYGVDRRTGPLPPHWTTEGLRPWLQAQHDRHSNEFEASADAPPPSREAVIDDAIQTAPLTLIDGSWLQGFTDYELAPSEIGFSLFATYWDELGNGEPRLNHPLIYREVLHEMGVDLPPTSSLEFARWPGFRNESFELPVYWLCIGRYPRTFLPELLGLNLAMELSGVGGAYRRARVALREYGFSTRFVDIHNTIDNVATGHSAWAADAVDTFMSALPDSSGPSSRPEVWERVRTGYRSLSPPAGPLARWAGRRASRTRQRSGTTRVTVAERGDA
;
A
#
# COMPACT_ATOMS: atom_id res chain seq x y z
N MET A 1 14.88 -1.03 42.23
CA MET A 1 15.71 0.10 41.78
C MET A 1 16.93 -0.49 41.09
N HIS A 2 16.71 -1.02 39.88
CA HIS A 2 17.72 -1.25 38.86
C HIS A 2 17.05 -0.77 37.59
N ASP A 3 17.61 0.28 37.00
CA ASP A 3 17.20 0.85 35.72
C ASP A 3 17.35 -0.22 34.65
N ASP A 4 16.22 -0.76 34.19
CA ASP A 4 16.13 -1.55 32.95
C ASP A 4 15.90 -0.61 31.75
N ALA A 5 16.64 0.51 31.74
CA ALA A 5 16.62 1.53 30.70
C ALA A 5 17.76 1.33 29.68
N SER A 6 18.13 0.09 29.40
CA SER A 6 19.09 -0.23 28.35
C SER A 6 18.74 -1.55 27.66
N VAL A 7 17.92 -1.46 26.61
CA VAL A 7 18.15 -1.88 25.21
C VAL A 7 16.79 -1.77 24.50
N GLU A 8 16.25 -0.56 24.36
CA GLU A 8 15.39 -0.30 23.19
C GLU A 8 16.34 -0.29 22.00
N GLY A 9 16.37 -1.41 21.26
CA GLY A 9 17.21 -1.54 20.08
C GLY A 9 16.96 -0.36 19.15
N ALA A 10 18.03 0.11 18.50
CA ALA A 10 17.98 1.12 17.45
C ALA A 10 17.17 0.60 16.25
N ASP A 11 15.85 0.51 16.38
CA ASP A 11 14.95 0.31 15.26
C ASP A 11 15.23 1.47 14.29
N SER A 12 15.68 1.14 13.08
CA SER A 12 16.00 2.13 12.05
C SER A 12 14.79 3.01 11.74
N VAL A 13 15.01 4.33 11.68
CA VAL A 13 13.97 5.34 11.41
C VAL A 13 13.13 4.97 10.17
N PHE A 14 13.76 4.38 9.15
CA PHE A 14 13.13 4.04 7.88
C PHE A 14 12.20 2.84 7.99
N ARG A 15 12.48 1.85 8.85
CA ARG A 15 11.58 0.73 9.10
C ARG A 15 10.26 1.19 9.71
N ARG A 16 10.33 2.08 10.71
CA ARG A 16 9.14 2.67 11.34
C ARG A 16 8.34 3.50 10.35
N VAL A 17 9.01 4.34 9.55
CA VAL A 17 8.36 5.15 8.51
C VAL A 17 7.70 4.25 7.47
N TYR A 18 8.38 3.20 7.02
CA TYR A 18 7.87 2.23 6.05
C TYR A 18 6.61 1.51 6.58
N ALA A 19 6.69 0.92 7.78
CA ALA A 19 5.56 0.22 8.39
C ALA A 19 4.35 1.14 8.65
N ARG A 20 4.60 2.38 9.10
CA ARG A 20 3.53 3.35 9.32
C ARG A 20 2.89 3.82 8.01
N SER A 21 3.71 4.08 6.99
CA SER A 21 3.21 4.56 5.69
C SER A 21 2.54 3.46 4.88
N ALA A 22 2.73 2.19 5.22
CA ALA A 22 2.00 1.07 4.63
C ALA A 22 0.51 1.02 5.08
N ASP A 23 0.12 1.65 6.18
CA ASP A 23 -1.28 1.66 6.62
C ASP A 23 -2.13 2.63 5.77
N PRO A 24 -3.19 2.16 5.09
CA PRO A 24 -4.07 2.98 4.24
C PRO A 24 -4.85 4.06 5.00
N GLU A 25 -4.99 3.94 6.32
CA GLU A 25 -5.69 4.92 7.14
C GLU A 25 -4.73 5.77 7.99
N ALA A 26 -3.40 5.63 7.79
CA ALA A 26 -2.43 6.40 8.53
C ALA A 26 -2.48 7.89 8.14
N SER A 27 -2.66 8.74 9.15
CA SER A 27 -2.52 10.18 9.02
C SER A 27 -1.04 10.56 9.08
N ILE A 28 -0.55 11.23 8.02
CA ILE A 28 0.81 11.76 7.92
C ILE A 28 0.77 13.29 8.11
N PRO A 29 1.45 13.85 9.13
CA PRO A 29 1.51 15.28 9.37
C PRO A 29 2.06 16.08 8.18
N GLY A 30 1.54 17.31 8.00
CA GLY A 30 2.13 18.30 7.10
C GLY A 30 3.23 19.14 7.79
N GLY A 31 3.49 20.34 7.28
CA GLY A 31 4.35 21.33 7.95
C GLY A 31 5.81 20.89 8.02
N ASP A 32 6.39 20.85 9.22
CA ASP A 32 7.81 20.54 9.45
C ASP A 32 8.24 19.19 8.83
N LEU A 33 7.34 18.21 8.77
CA LEU A 33 7.60 16.93 8.11
C LEU A 33 7.80 17.12 6.61
N VAL A 34 6.96 17.92 5.96
CA VAL A 34 7.07 18.20 4.52
C VAL A 34 8.36 18.93 4.21
N GLU A 35 8.69 19.95 5.01
CA GLU A 35 9.93 20.71 4.83
C GLU A 35 11.18 19.86 5.10
N LEU A 36 11.15 18.99 6.10
CA LEU A 36 12.24 18.06 6.37
C LEU A 36 12.50 17.14 5.17
N VAL A 37 11.44 16.55 4.60
CA VAL A 37 11.57 15.68 3.41
C VAL A 37 12.09 16.49 2.21
N ARG A 38 11.48 17.64 1.90
CA ARG A 38 11.92 18.50 0.78
C ARG A 38 13.37 18.98 0.94
N SER A 39 13.83 19.21 2.16
CA SER A 39 15.23 19.58 2.42
C SER A 39 16.20 18.45 2.06
N GLU A 40 15.84 17.18 2.33
CA GLU A 40 16.65 16.03 1.93
C GLU A 40 16.61 15.80 0.42
N LEU A 41 15.45 15.97 -0.23
CA LEU A 41 15.33 15.83 -1.69
C LEU A 41 16.17 16.88 -2.43
N ARG A 42 16.09 18.16 -2.02
CA ARG A 42 16.82 19.27 -2.65
C ARG A 42 18.34 19.15 -2.51
N ARG A 43 18.83 18.51 -1.44
CA ARG A 43 20.28 18.32 -1.20
C ARG A 43 20.96 17.53 -2.30
N VAL A 44 20.23 16.57 -2.86
CA VAL A 44 20.73 15.62 -3.86
C VAL A 44 20.06 15.85 -5.21
N ALA A 45 19.45 17.03 -5.38
CA ALA A 45 18.78 17.38 -6.61
C ALA A 45 19.77 17.33 -7.78
N ALA A 46 19.29 16.82 -8.92
CA ALA A 46 20.05 16.87 -10.14
C ALA A 46 20.34 18.33 -10.52
N ASP A 47 21.49 18.56 -11.16
CA ASP A 47 21.83 19.86 -11.71
C ASP A 47 20.70 20.33 -12.66
N PRO A 48 20.03 21.46 -12.37
CA PRO A 48 18.93 21.97 -13.20
C PRO A 48 19.33 22.30 -14.63
N ALA A 49 20.63 22.43 -14.92
CA ALA A 49 21.18 22.65 -16.25
C ALA A 49 21.13 21.39 -17.13
N ARG A 50 21.04 20.21 -16.53
CA ARG A 50 20.94 18.94 -17.25
C ARG A 50 19.53 18.73 -17.77
N SER A 51 19.39 17.98 -18.86
CA SER A 51 18.07 17.58 -19.37
C SER A 51 17.56 16.31 -18.69
N LEU A 52 16.24 16.11 -18.64
CA LEU A 52 15.67 14.83 -18.19
C LEU A 52 16.16 13.65 -19.05
N ASP A 53 16.40 13.87 -20.35
CA ASP A 53 16.94 12.82 -21.24
C ASP A 53 18.35 12.39 -20.83
N GLU A 54 19.21 13.33 -20.43
CA GLU A 54 20.54 13.01 -19.90
C GLU A 54 20.45 12.27 -18.57
N LEU A 55 19.53 12.65 -17.69
CA LEU A 55 19.34 12.01 -16.39
C LEU A 55 18.77 10.59 -16.54
N THR A 56 17.78 10.40 -17.42
CA THR A 56 17.22 9.09 -17.76
C THR A 56 18.28 8.17 -18.36
N ARG A 57 19.12 8.69 -19.28
CA ARG A 57 20.23 7.91 -19.85
C ARG A 57 21.26 7.52 -18.79
N GLU A 58 21.65 8.46 -17.93
CA GLU A 58 22.59 8.16 -16.83
C GLU A 58 22.05 7.08 -15.88
N ALA A 59 20.76 7.13 -15.53
CA ALA A 59 20.14 6.13 -14.67
C ALA A 59 20.13 4.74 -15.34
N ALA A 60 19.83 4.68 -16.64
CA ALA A 60 19.85 3.45 -17.42
C ALA A 60 21.27 2.87 -17.57
N ASP A 61 22.26 3.71 -17.90
CA ASP A 61 23.66 3.31 -18.04
C ASP A 61 24.23 2.78 -16.70
N TRP A 62 23.91 3.48 -15.59
CA TRP A 62 24.27 3.02 -14.25
C TRP A 62 23.61 1.68 -13.89
N SER A 63 22.32 1.52 -14.20
CA SER A 63 21.57 0.28 -13.98
C SER A 63 22.19 -0.90 -14.71
N ALA A 64 22.49 -0.73 -16.01
CA ALA A 64 23.14 -1.76 -16.84
C ALA A 64 24.53 -2.15 -16.30
N ALA A 65 25.39 -1.17 -16.01
CA ALA A 65 26.72 -1.45 -15.45
C ALA A 65 26.65 -2.14 -14.08
N THR A 66 25.61 -1.84 -13.29
CA THR A 66 25.41 -2.48 -11.99
C THR A 66 24.87 -3.90 -12.13
N ALA A 67 24.00 -4.16 -13.11
CA ALA A 67 23.51 -5.50 -13.42
C ALA A 67 24.68 -6.44 -13.79
N GLU A 68 25.61 -5.98 -14.64
CA GLU A 68 26.82 -6.72 -15.02
C GLU A 68 27.67 -7.10 -13.79
N ARG A 69 27.77 -6.21 -12.79
CA ARG A 69 28.49 -6.51 -11.54
C ARG A 69 27.82 -7.62 -10.73
N PHE A 70 26.48 -7.64 -10.65
CA PHE A 70 25.74 -8.71 -9.98
C PHE A 70 25.82 -10.03 -10.75
N GLU A 71 25.83 -10.00 -12.08
CA GLU A 71 26.05 -11.18 -12.92
C GLU A 71 27.48 -11.74 -12.74
N ALA A 72 28.50 -10.90 -12.56
CA ALA A 72 29.86 -11.36 -12.31
C ALA A 72 30.01 -12.15 -10.98
N ILE A 73 29.13 -11.91 -9.99
CA ILE A 73 29.06 -12.71 -8.76
C ILE A 73 28.60 -14.15 -9.08
N ASP A 74 27.69 -14.31 -10.04
CA ASP A 74 27.18 -15.61 -10.53
C ASP A 74 28.32 -16.46 -11.10
N GLU A 75 29.16 -15.87 -11.95
CA GLU A 75 30.24 -16.55 -12.68
C GLU A 75 31.34 -17.05 -11.75
N ALA A 76 31.61 -16.34 -10.64
CA ALA A 76 32.63 -16.69 -9.68
C ALA A 76 32.18 -17.72 -8.62
N ALA A 77 30.87 -17.94 -8.47
CA ALA A 77 30.30 -18.73 -7.39
C ALA A 77 30.06 -20.21 -7.77
N CYS A 78 30.34 -21.14 -6.85
CA CYS A 78 29.84 -22.52 -6.96
C CYS A 78 28.30 -22.54 -6.85
N ARG A 79 27.65 -23.62 -7.31
CA ARG A 79 26.18 -23.72 -7.39
C ARG A 79 25.45 -23.37 -6.08
N ASP A 80 25.96 -23.77 -4.92
CA ASP A 80 25.31 -23.49 -3.63
C ASP A 80 25.52 -22.03 -3.18
N ASN A 81 26.65 -21.43 -3.51
CA ASN A 81 26.93 -20.01 -3.25
C ASN A 81 26.04 -19.09 -4.10
N ARG A 82 25.77 -19.52 -5.32
CA ARG A 82 24.90 -18.83 -6.27
C ARG A 82 23.47 -18.67 -5.75
N ARG A 83 22.85 -19.75 -5.27
CA ARG A 83 21.50 -19.71 -4.69
C ARG A 83 21.41 -18.80 -3.47
N LEU A 84 22.43 -18.80 -2.61
CA LEU A 84 22.51 -17.90 -1.45
C LEU A 84 22.57 -16.43 -1.91
N ALA A 85 23.43 -16.12 -2.89
CA ALA A 85 23.58 -14.77 -3.43
C ALA A 85 22.28 -14.27 -4.07
N VAL A 86 21.61 -15.09 -4.87
CA VAL A 86 20.30 -14.79 -5.48
C VAL A 86 19.25 -14.47 -4.43
N ARG A 87 19.12 -15.32 -3.39
CA ARG A 87 18.17 -15.08 -2.29
C ARG A 87 18.46 -13.80 -1.53
N ARG A 88 19.73 -13.52 -1.22
CA ARG A 88 20.14 -12.29 -0.52
C ARG A 88 19.88 -11.05 -1.37
N ALA A 89 20.23 -11.07 -2.65
CA ALA A 89 19.98 -9.95 -3.56
C ALA A 89 18.48 -9.67 -3.69
N ALA A 90 17.66 -10.70 -3.89
CA ALA A 90 16.21 -10.57 -3.98
C ALA A 90 15.58 -10.10 -2.64
N LEU A 91 16.05 -10.61 -1.50
CA LEU A 91 15.55 -10.20 -0.18
C LEU A 91 15.95 -8.76 0.15
N GLY A 92 17.18 -8.35 -0.19
CA GLY A 92 17.68 -6.98 0.00
C GLY A 92 16.94 -5.93 -0.83
N TRP A 93 16.39 -6.32 -1.99
CA TRP A 93 15.54 -5.45 -2.82
C TRP A 93 14.05 -5.51 -2.45
N ALA A 94 13.63 -6.46 -1.60
CA ALA A 94 12.22 -6.70 -1.27
C ALA A 94 11.44 -5.45 -0.78
N PRO A 95 11.98 -4.54 0.05
CA PRO A 95 11.24 -3.36 0.48
C PRO A 95 10.79 -2.45 -0.68
N LEU A 96 11.58 -2.38 -1.76
CA LEU A 96 11.21 -1.63 -2.96
C LEU A 96 10.41 -2.50 -3.93
N GLY A 97 10.84 -3.75 -4.14
CA GLY A 97 10.23 -4.71 -5.05
C GLY A 97 8.77 -5.04 -4.70
N VAL A 98 8.47 -5.35 -3.44
CA VAL A 98 7.10 -5.68 -3.00
C VAL A 98 6.22 -4.44 -2.93
N ALA A 99 6.78 -3.24 -2.78
CA ALA A 99 6.04 -1.97 -2.79
C ALA A 99 6.00 -1.30 -4.18
N SER A 100 6.32 -2.04 -5.24
CA SER A 100 6.46 -1.47 -6.59
C SER A 100 5.17 -0.82 -7.09
N GLY A 101 5.26 0.46 -7.48
CA GLY A 101 4.11 1.27 -7.92
C GLY A 101 3.29 1.88 -6.77
N ALA A 102 3.52 1.47 -5.52
CA ALA A 102 2.77 1.98 -4.37
C ALA A 102 2.95 3.49 -4.15
N TRP A 103 4.04 4.07 -4.63
CA TRP A 103 4.28 5.51 -4.49
C TRP A 103 3.41 6.39 -5.41
N LEU A 104 2.77 5.81 -6.43
CA LEU A 104 1.79 6.49 -7.28
C LEU A 104 0.36 6.38 -6.74
N GLN A 105 0.16 5.64 -5.64
CA GLN A 105 -1.16 5.57 -5.00
C GLN A 105 -1.64 6.98 -4.64
N TRP A 106 -2.96 7.18 -4.70
CA TRP A 106 -3.63 8.40 -4.26
C TRP A 106 -3.30 9.69 -5.03
N MET A 107 -2.58 9.61 -6.14
CA MET A 107 -2.32 10.75 -7.03
C MET A 107 -3.62 11.37 -7.57
N THR A 108 -4.68 10.56 -7.65
CA THR A 108 -6.06 11.02 -7.83
C THR A 108 -6.80 11.21 -6.50
N SER A 109 -7.59 12.27 -6.47
CA SER A 109 -8.51 12.63 -5.40
C SER A 109 -9.82 13.11 -6.03
N PRO A 110 -10.93 13.14 -5.27
CA PRO A 110 -12.21 13.64 -5.78
C PRO A 110 -12.09 15.06 -6.36
N GLY A 111 -11.19 15.88 -5.83
CA GLY A 111 -10.99 17.25 -6.28
C GLY A 111 -10.20 17.43 -7.59
N ASN A 112 -9.59 16.38 -8.12
CA ASN A 112 -8.77 16.43 -9.33
C ASN A 112 -9.09 15.30 -10.34
N ALA A 113 -10.20 14.58 -10.11
CA ALA A 113 -10.61 13.41 -10.87
C ALA A 113 -11.06 13.71 -12.32
N ASP A 114 -11.24 15.00 -12.65
CA ASP A 114 -11.56 15.51 -13.98
C ASP A 114 -10.34 16.15 -14.68
N ALA A 115 -9.17 16.16 -14.02
CA ALA A 115 -7.95 16.74 -14.57
C ALA A 115 -7.09 15.69 -15.31
N MET A 116 -6.56 16.08 -16.48
CA MET A 116 -5.76 15.20 -17.35
C MET A 116 -4.56 14.55 -16.67
N LEU A 117 -3.83 15.32 -15.83
CA LEU A 117 -2.58 14.87 -15.26
C LEU A 117 -2.78 13.78 -14.19
N PRO A 118 -3.67 13.95 -13.19
CA PRO A 118 -4.06 12.87 -12.30
C PRO A 118 -4.62 11.64 -13.02
N LEU A 119 -5.44 11.80 -14.07
CA LEU A 119 -5.97 10.67 -14.85
C LEU A 119 -4.87 9.87 -15.54
N ARG A 120 -3.84 10.53 -16.11
CA ARG A 120 -2.66 9.84 -16.66
C ARG A 120 -1.85 9.11 -15.59
N ALA A 121 -1.68 9.73 -14.42
CA ALA A 121 -1.02 9.08 -13.29
C ALA A 121 -1.80 7.85 -12.80
N LEU A 122 -3.13 7.91 -12.77
CA LEU A 122 -3.98 6.77 -12.43
C LEU A 122 -3.90 5.67 -13.48
N ALA A 123 -3.84 5.99 -14.78
CA ALA A 123 -3.65 5.00 -15.84
C ALA A 123 -2.33 4.23 -15.68
N LEU A 124 -1.26 4.97 -15.40
CA LEU A 124 0.06 4.42 -15.16
C LEU A 124 0.06 3.53 -13.91
N TYR A 125 -0.54 4.01 -12.81
CA TYR A 125 -0.69 3.24 -11.58
C TYR A 125 -1.55 1.98 -11.77
N ALA A 126 -2.70 2.09 -12.44
CA ALA A 126 -3.57 0.97 -12.77
C ALA A 126 -2.81 -0.09 -13.56
N SER A 127 -1.92 0.30 -14.47
CA SER A 127 -1.04 -0.65 -15.17
C SER A 127 -0.06 -1.35 -14.22
N ASP A 128 0.51 -0.66 -13.23
CA ASP A 128 1.46 -1.26 -12.27
C ASP A 128 0.78 -2.23 -11.30
N ILE A 129 -0.50 -2.00 -10.98
CA ILE A 129 -1.29 -2.89 -10.10
C ILE A 129 -2.14 -3.91 -10.86
N GLY A 130 -1.95 -4.07 -12.18
CA GLY A 130 -2.69 -5.04 -13.00
C GLY A 130 -4.20 -4.79 -13.03
N VAL A 131 -4.60 -3.50 -13.01
CA VAL A 131 -5.98 -3.02 -12.87
C VAL A 131 -6.64 -3.54 -11.58
N GLY A 132 -5.84 -3.77 -10.55
CA GLY A 132 -6.28 -4.33 -9.27
C GLY A 132 -6.48 -5.84 -9.29
N ARG A 133 -6.13 -6.59 -10.34
CA ARG A 133 -6.33 -8.05 -10.32
C ARG A 133 -5.43 -8.71 -9.26
N PRO A 134 -5.95 -9.64 -8.44
CA PRO A 134 -5.13 -10.34 -7.44
C PRO A 134 -3.94 -11.05 -8.07
N GLY A 135 -2.75 -10.81 -7.51
CA GLY A 135 -1.48 -11.37 -8.01
C GLY A 135 -0.92 -10.72 -9.28
N ALA A 136 -1.67 -9.86 -9.96
CA ALA A 136 -1.22 -9.21 -11.20
C ALA A 136 -0.42 -7.92 -10.96
N ALA A 137 -0.49 -7.36 -9.76
CA ALA A 137 0.32 -6.20 -9.39
C ALA A 137 1.81 -6.54 -9.46
N ARG A 138 2.64 -5.59 -9.91
CA ARG A 138 4.09 -5.73 -10.04
C ARG A 138 4.76 -6.24 -8.76
N GLY A 139 4.40 -5.67 -7.60
CA GLY A 139 4.94 -6.15 -6.34
C GLY A 139 4.36 -7.49 -5.87
N GLY A 140 3.18 -7.89 -6.39
CA GLY A 140 2.64 -9.25 -6.26
C GLY A 140 3.47 -10.28 -7.03
N VAL A 141 3.83 -9.96 -8.28
CA VAL A 141 4.75 -10.82 -9.08
C VAL A 141 6.12 -10.92 -8.40
N TYR A 142 6.63 -9.81 -7.83
CA TYR A 142 7.86 -9.84 -7.04
C TYR A 142 7.75 -10.70 -5.77
N LEU A 143 6.61 -10.64 -5.08
CA LEU A 143 6.34 -11.49 -3.92
C LEU A 143 6.33 -12.98 -4.29
N ASP A 144 5.75 -13.34 -5.43
CA ASP A 144 5.75 -14.72 -5.91
C ASP A 144 7.16 -15.18 -6.29
N LEU A 145 8.02 -14.30 -6.82
CA LEU A 145 9.45 -14.57 -6.97
C LEU A 145 10.11 -14.88 -5.60
N LEU A 146 9.88 -14.06 -4.57
CA LEU A 146 10.44 -14.29 -3.24
C LEU A 146 9.99 -15.62 -2.63
N ARG A 147 8.73 -16.00 -2.85
CA ARG A 147 8.17 -17.29 -2.40
C ARG A 147 8.76 -18.46 -3.18
N HIS A 148 8.86 -18.33 -4.49
CA HIS A 148 9.42 -19.36 -5.38
C HIS A 148 10.86 -19.70 -5.01
N ILE A 149 11.66 -18.71 -4.66
CA ILE A 149 13.05 -18.91 -4.24
C ILE A 149 13.18 -19.18 -2.74
N HIS A 150 12.09 -19.18 -1.97
CA HIS A 150 12.08 -19.30 -0.50
C HIS A 150 12.90 -18.22 0.24
N ALA A 151 12.97 -17.01 -0.30
CA ALA A 151 13.61 -15.87 0.38
C ALA A 151 12.71 -15.29 1.49
N SER A 152 11.41 -15.16 1.22
CA SER A 152 10.42 -14.73 2.21
C SER A 152 9.01 -15.20 1.87
N GLU A 153 8.36 -15.89 2.80
CA GLU A 153 6.97 -16.33 2.66
C GLU A 153 5.97 -15.29 3.20
N TYR A 154 6.45 -14.42 4.09
CA TYR A 154 5.62 -13.52 4.90
C TYR A 154 5.92 -12.03 4.65
N ALA A 155 6.30 -11.68 3.42
CA ALA A 155 6.58 -10.30 3.03
C ALA A 155 5.32 -9.41 2.90
N VAL A 156 4.13 -9.98 3.10
CA VAL A 156 2.85 -9.25 3.15
C VAL A 156 2.13 -9.50 4.49
N PRO A 157 1.41 -8.50 5.05
CA PRO A 157 1.31 -7.11 4.56
C PRO A 157 2.67 -6.40 4.60
N LEU A 158 2.88 -5.37 3.77
CA LEU A 158 4.13 -4.65 3.58
C LEU A 158 4.79 -4.30 4.92
N ALA A 159 4.02 -3.82 5.89
CA ALA A 159 4.52 -3.48 7.22
C ALA A 159 5.30 -4.62 7.91
N ARG A 160 5.03 -5.89 7.57
CA ARG A 160 5.75 -7.05 8.11
C ARG A 160 7.20 -7.14 7.65
N LEU A 161 7.53 -6.66 6.45
CA LEU A 161 8.91 -6.59 5.98
C LEU A 161 9.79 -5.74 6.89
N ALA A 162 9.23 -4.69 7.51
CA ALA A 162 9.97 -3.83 8.43
C ALA A 162 10.53 -4.62 9.64
N GLY A 163 9.90 -5.73 10.02
CA GLY A 163 10.37 -6.62 11.09
C GLY A 163 11.37 -7.68 10.65
N ASP A 164 11.67 -7.82 9.35
CA ASP A 164 12.63 -8.80 8.85
C ASP A 164 14.07 -8.30 9.06
N THR A 165 14.77 -8.90 10.01
CA THR A 165 16.14 -8.52 10.41
C THR A 165 17.20 -8.96 9.41
N ARG A 166 16.85 -9.82 8.44
CA ARG A 166 17.75 -10.25 7.36
C ARG A 166 17.92 -9.19 6.27
N ILE A 167 17.01 -8.23 6.21
CA ILE A 167 17.08 -7.10 5.28
C ILE A 167 17.90 -6.00 5.94
N ALA A 168 18.82 -5.35 5.24
CA ALA A 168 19.58 -4.22 5.79
C ALA A 168 18.71 -2.98 5.97
N ASP A 169 19.03 -2.14 6.96
CA ASP A 169 18.28 -0.90 7.22
C ASP A 169 18.32 0.11 6.06
N SER A 170 19.42 0.10 5.29
CA SER A 170 19.60 0.93 4.09
C SER A 170 18.61 0.59 2.97
N ALA A 171 18.09 -0.64 2.92
CA ALA A 171 17.11 -1.08 1.93
C ALA A 171 15.74 -0.40 2.12
N PHE A 172 15.43 0.07 3.32
CA PHE A 172 14.17 0.74 3.60
C PHE A 172 14.18 2.24 3.28
N ARG A 173 15.35 2.87 3.10
CA ARG A 173 15.44 4.34 2.99
C ARG A 173 14.60 4.92 1.86
N LEU A 174 14.80 4.42 0.64
CA LEU A 174 14.07 4.89 -0.54
C LEU A 174 12.57 4.56 -0.44
N PRO A 175 12.14 3.29 -0.28
CA PRO A 175 10.72 2.98 -0.29
C PRO A 175 9.97 3.58 0.91
N ALA A 176 10.60 3.77 2.07
CA ALA A 176 9.97 4.44 3.21
C ALA A 176 9.59 5.89 2.89
N VAL A 177 10.51 6.64 2.29
CA VAL A 177 10.27 8.06 1.93
C VAL A 177 9.28 8.15 0.77
N LEU A 178 9.36 7.26 -0.22
CA LEU A 178 8.39 7.19 -1.31
C LEU A 178 6.97 6.92 -0.81
N LEU A 179 6.79 5.92 0.05
CA LEU A 179 5.48 5.62 0.66
C LEU A 179 4.99 6.79 1.50
N LEU A 180 5.86 7.43 2.28
CA LEU A 180 5.50 8.61 3.06
C LEU A 180 5.02 9.77 2.18
N MET A 181 5.72 10.08 1.09
CA MET A 181 5.29 11.09 0.12
C MET A 181 3.94 10.73 -0.52
N SER A 182 3.73 9.46 -0.86
CA SER A 182 2.48 8.98 -1.49
C SER A 182 1.23 9.14 -0.61
N ARG A 183 1.40 9.28 0.71
CA ARG A 183 0.30 9.60 1.63
C ARG A 183 -0.08 11.09 1.63
N ARG A 184 0.74 11.95 1.01
CA ARG A 184 0.52 13.40 0.84
C ARG A 184 0.84 13.83 -0.61
N PRO A 185 0.17 13.25 -1.62
CA PRO A 185 0.51 13.50 -3.01
C PRO A 185 0.28 14.97 -3.40
N ASP A 186 -0.66 15.68 -2.76
CA ASP A 186 -0.85 17.12 -2.99
C ASP A 186 0.36 17.98 -2.59
N ASP A 187 1.19 17.51 -1.64
CA ASP A 187 2.41 18.21 -1.22
C ASP A 187 3.66 17.77 -2.01
N PHE A 188 3.66 16.55 -2.56
CA PHE A 188 4.86 15.92 -3.16
C PHE A 188 4.68 15.46 -4.62
N ARG A 189 3.60 15.88 -5.30
CA ARG A 189 3.27 15.40 -6.65
C ARG A 189 4.46 15.45 -7.62
N PRO A 190 5.17 16.58 -7.78
CA PRO A 190 6.28 16.64 -8.71
C PRO A 190 7.48 15.79 -8.27
N GLU A 191 7.78 15.74 -6.98
CA GLU A 191 8.87 14.91 -6.43
C GLU A 191 8.59 13.41 -6.63
N ILE A 192 7.36 12.95 -6.40
CA ILE A 192 6.94 11.56 -6.64
C ILE A 192 7.11 11.20 -8.11
N VAL A 193 6.66 12.06 -9.04
CA VAL A 193 6.78 11.79 -10.48
C VAL A 193 8.24 11.76 -10.92
N GLY A 194 9.08 12.67 -10.40
CA GLY A 194 10.52 12.64 -10.66
C GLY A 194 11.19 11.35 -10.19
N ALA A 195 10.85 10.89 -8.98
CA ALA A 195 11.37 9.64 -8.43
C ALA A 195 10.86 8.40 -9.20
N ASP A 196 9.59 8.38 -9.59
CA ASP A 196 9.01 7.33 -10.43
C ASP A 196 9.71 7.27 -11.80
N LEU A 197 9.94 8.42 -12.46
CA LEU A 197 10.67 8.48 -13.73
C LEU A 197 12.09 7.91 -13.59
N CYS A 198 12.78 8.18 -12.47
CA CYS A 198 14.08 7.57 -12.18
C CYS A 198 13.99 6.05 -12.09
N LEU A 199 13.02 5.51 -11.35
CA LEU A 199 12.83 4.06 -11.21
C LEU A 199 12.52 3.40 -12.55
N ARG A 200 11.69 4.02 -13.39
CA ARG A 200 11.41 3.55 -14.75
C ARG A 200 12.58 3.68 -15.72
N ALA A 201 13.46 4.66 -15.49
CA ALA A 201 14.71 4.81 -16.25
C ALA A 201 15.73 3.72 -15.86
N VAL A 202 15.78 3.35 -14.59
CA VAL A 202 16.57 2.19 -14.11
C VAL A 202 16.04 0.89 -14.71
N GLY A 203 14.72 0.77 -14.88
CA GLY A 203 14.08 -0.38 -15.54
C GLY A 203 14.15 -1.63 -14.67
N PHE A 204 14.76 -2.69 -15.21
CA PHE A 204 14.94 -3.94 -14.49
C PHE A 204 15.79 -3.76 -13.21
N PRO A 205 15.37 -4.29 -12.05
CA PRO A 205 16.16 -4.22 -10.81
C PRO A 205 17.57 -4.82 -10.96
N PRO A 206 18.65 -4.02 -10.87
CA PRO A 206 20.01 -4.53 -11.08
C PRO A 206 20.40 -5.72 -10.19
N PRO A 207 20.03 -5.76 -8.88
CA PRO A 207 20.35 -6.90 -8.02
C PRO A 207 19.73 -8.23 -8.48
N LEU A 208 18.63 -8.20 -9.25
CA LEU A 208 18.01 -9.41 -9.77
C LEU A 208 18.69 -9.95 -11.03
N ALA A 209 19.69 -9.28 -11.58
CA ALA A 209 20.40 -9.75 -12.78
C ALA A 209 21.05 -11.13 -12.52
N ILE A 210 21.61 -11.32 -11.31
CA ILE A 210 22.15 -12.60 -10.82
C ILE A 210 21.14 -13.76 -10.87
N ALA A 211 19.82 -13.47 -10.84
CA ALA A 211 18.76 -14.47 -10.80
C ALA A 211 18.30 -14.93 -12.21
N ARG A 212 18.63 -14.19 -13.28
CA ARG A 212 18.05 -14.39 -14.61
C ARG A 212 18.35 -15.75 -15.22
N ALA A 213 19.54 -16.28 -15.00
CA ALA A 213 19.95 -17.59 -15.53
C ALA A 213 19.35 -18.77 -14.75
N GLU A 214 19.00 -18.58 -13.48
CA GLU A 214 18.56 -19.65 -12.59
C GLU A 214 17.03 -19.77 -12.49
N ILE A 215 16.32 -18.66 -12.63
CA ILE A 215 14.89 -18.58 -12.32
C ILE A 215 14.10 -18.22 -13.57
N ARG A 216 13.05 -19.01 -13.82
CA ARG A 216 12.04 -18.68 -14.82
C ARG A 216 10.96 -17.85 -14.14
N ALA A 217 10.92 -16.55 -14.43
CA ALA A 217 9.91 -15.62 -13.97
C ALA A 217 9.47 -14.71 -15.12
N ASP A 218 8.33 -14.04 -14.95
CA ASP A 218 7.94 -12.94 -15.83
C ASP A 218 8.74 -11.68 -15.46
N TRP A 219 9.95 -11.60 -16.03
CA TRP A 219 10.84 -10.46 -15.79
C TRP A 219 10.28 -9.14 -16.32
N SER A 220 9.42 -9.18 -17.35
CA SER A 220 8.77 -7.99 -17.91
C SER A 220 7.77 -7.39 -16.93
N ALA A 221 7.07 -8.23 -16.16
CA ALA A 221 6.19 -7.77 -15.10
C ALA A 221 6.94 -7.17 -13.90
N ILE A 222 8.24 -7.46 -13.71
CA ILE A 222 9.09 -6.87 -12.66
C ILE A 222 9.81 -5.59 -13.14
N ASP A 223 10.13 -5.48 -14.44
CA ASP A 223 10.83 -4.35 -15.03
C ASP A 223 9.98 -3.07 -15.04
N TYR A 224 10.42 -2.03 -14.32
CA TYR A 224 9.70 -0.76 -14.17
C TYR A 224 9.49 0.01 -15.48
N SER A 225 10.30 -0.26 -16.51
CA SER A 225 10.18 0.38 -17.82
C SER A 225 9.05 -0.21 -18.68
N CYS A 226 8.67 -1.48 -18.41
CA CYS A 226 7.64 -2.18 -19.14
C CYS A 226 6.23 -1.75 -18.69
N ALA A 227 5.34 -1.56 -19.67
CA ALA A 227 3.91 -1.40 -19.41
C ALA A 227 3.27 -2.76 -19.12
N GLY A 228 2.43 -2.84 -18.09
CA GLY A 228 1.73 -4.06 -17.70
C GLY A 228 0.64 -4.52 -18.68
N ASN A 229 0.29 -3.69 -19.67
CA ASN A 229 -0.80 -3.93 -20.63
C ASN A 229 -0.37 -3.96 -22.10
N GLY A 230 0.94 -4.00 -22.40
CA GLY A 230 1.46 -4.02 -23.78
C GLY A 230 1.33 -2.68 -24.55
N GLY A 231 0.99 -1.58 -23.87
CA GLY A 231 0.98 -0.23 -24.44
C GLY A 231 2.38 0.40 -24.58
N ALA A 232 2.42 1.72 -24.76
CA ALA A 232 3.67 2.48 -24.79
C ALA A 232 4.50 2.22 -23.52
N PRO A 233 5.85 2.19 -23.58
CA PRO A 233 6.70 1.95 -22.41
C PRO A 233 6.32 2.85 -21.23
N ALA A 234 6.31 2.28 -20.03
CA ALA A 234 5.87 2.99 -18.84
C ALA A 234 6.76 4.21 -18.55
N THR A 235 8.05 4.15 -18.92
CA THR A 235 8.98 5.30 -18.87
C THR A 235 8.50 6.47 -19.72
N GLN A 236 7.96 6.20 -20.92
CA GLN A 236 7.41 7.23 -21.80
C GLN A 236 6.13 7.82 -21.22
N GLN A 237 5.25 6.99 -20.67
CA GLN A 237 4.02 7.45 -20.01
C GLN A 237 4.32 8.36 -18.82
N CYS A 238 5.27 7.97 -17.97
CA CYS A 238 5.72 8.80 -16.84
C CYS A 238 6.40 10.10 -17.32
N ARG A 239 7.21 10.04 -18.39
CA ARG A 239 7.85 11.24 -18.97
C ARG A 239 6.82 12.28 -19.40
N VAL A 240 5.71 11.87 -20.01
CA VAL A 240 4.61 12.79 -20.39
C VAL A 240 4.01 13.49 -19.18
N ILE A 241 3.90 12.81 -18.03
CA ILE A 241 3.42 13.40 -16.78
C ILE A 241 4.46 14.39 -16.22
N ALA A 242 5.74 14.02 -16.23
CA ALA A 242 6.84 14.87 -15.77
C ALA A 242 6.97 16.15 -16.61
N ASP A 243 6.88 16.05 -17.93
CA ASP A 243 6.97 17.20 -18.84
C ASP A 243 5.80 18.18 -18.62
N ALA A 244 4.59 17.66 -18.36
CA ALA A 244 3.44 18.50 -18.02
C ALA A 244 3.66 19.27 -16.70
N LEU A 245 4.19 18.61 -15.65
CA LEU A 245 4.53 19.27 -14.40
C LEU A 245 5.64 20.32 -14.56
N ILE A 246 6.62 20.07 -15.42
CA ILE A 246 7.69 21.04 -15.71
C ILE A 246 7.13 22.31 -16.36
N GLN A 247 6.09 22.18 -17.19
CA GLN A 247 5.43 23.30 -17.83
C GLN A 247 4.66 24.19 -16.85
N ASP A 248 4.30 23.68 -15.66
CA ASP A 248 3.62 24.45 -14.62
C ASP A 248 4.52 25.56 -14.02
N GLY A 249 5.85 25.45 -14.12
CA GLY A 249 6.76 26.50 -13.72
C GLY A 249 8.11 26.03 -13.17
N PRO A 250 9.03 26.98 -12.86
CA PRO A 250 10.39 26.67 -12.42
C PRO A 250 10.45 25.95 -11.06
N GLU A 251 9.51 26.21 -10.15
CA GLU A 251 9.42 25.52 -8.86
C GLU A 251 9.05 24.04 -9.05
N SER A 252 7.98 23.77 -9.81
CA SER A 252 7.55 22.41 -10.14
C SER A 252 8.65 21.65 -10.89
N LYS A 253 9.31 22.29 -11.87
CA LYS A 253 10.51 21.75 -12.52
C LYS A 253 11.58 21.37 -11.50
N GLY A 254 11.92 22.28 -10.57
CA GLY A 254 12.89 22.01 -9.51
C GLY A 254 12.53 20.79 -8.67
N SER A 255 11.26 20.63 -8.29
CA SER A 255 10.77 19.48 -7.53
C SER A 255 10.83 18.16 -8.31
N VAL A 256 10.50 18.14 -9.61
CA VAL A 256 10.68 16.94 -10.46
C VAL A 256 12.14 16.51 -10.48
N TYR A 257 13.07 17.46 -10.68
CA TYR A 257 14.51 17.17 -10.73
C TYR A 257 15.06 16.76 -9.36
N ALA A 258 14.54 17.33 -8.28
CA ALA A 258 14.89 16.94 -6.91
C ALA A 258 14.46 15.50 -6.62
N GLY A 259 13.22 15.13 -6.96
CA GLY A 259 12.72 13.76 -6.82
C GLY A 259 13.55 12.74 -7.60
N PHE A 260 13.85 13.05 -8.88
CA PHE A 260 14.68 12.19 -9.73
C PHE A 260 16.10 12.01 -9.15
N GLY A 261 16.80 13.11 -8.89
CA GLY A 261 18.19 13.09 -8.43
C GLY A 261 18.35 12.38 -7.09
N TRP A 262 17.43 12.64 -6.15
CA TRP A 262 17.40 11.97 -4.86
C TRP A 262 17.15 10.47 -4.98
N ALA A 263 16.20 10.04 -5.83
CA ALA A 263 15.92 8.62 -6.04
C ALA A 263 17.16 7.90 -6.59
N LEU A 264 17.81 8.46 -7.62
CA LEU A 264 19.01 7.87 -8.23
C LEU A 264 20.17 7.77 -7.24
N ALA A 265 20.44 8.82 -6.47
CA ALA A 265 21.52 8.82 -5.50
C ALA A 265 21.27 7.84 -4.35
N THR A 266 20.03 7.78 -3.85
CA THR A 266 19.66 6.83 -2.80
C THR A 266 19.75 5.39 -3.30
N LEU A 267 19.30 5.12 -4.53
CA LEU A 267 19.46 3.81 -5.18
C LEU A 267 20.92 3.40 -5.30
N ARG A 268 21.81 4.30 -5.74
CA ARG A 268 23.26 4.05 -5.83
C ARG A 268 23.85 3.62 -4.50
N GLU A 269 23.56 4.37 -3.43
CA GLU A 269 24.03 4.06 -2.08
C GLU A 269 23.51 2.71 -1.58
N THR A 270 22.20 2.46 -1.72
CA THR A 270 21.57 1.21 -1.26
C THR A 270 22.05 -0.01 -2.05
N VAL A 271 22.18 0.10 -3.38
CA VAL A 271 22.60 -1.01 -4.24
C VAL A 271 24.09 -1.31 -4.07
N GLU A 272 24.94 -0.30 -3.88
CA GLU A 272 26.36 -0.53 -3.58
C GLU A 272 26.52 -1.28 -2.25
N SER A 273 25.77 -0.88 -1.22
CA SER A 273 25.75 -1.59 0.07
C SER A 273 25.24 -3.02 -0.07
N LEU A 274 24.19 -3.25 -0.86
CA LEU A 274 23.67 -4.59 -1.13
C LEU A 274 24.66 -5.45 -1.90
N HIS A 275 25.30 -4.90 -2.93
CA HIS A 275 26.33 -5.60 -3.70
C HIS A 275 27.50 -6.03 -2.78
N ALA A 276 27.97 -5.14 -1.92
CA ALA A 276 29.02 -5.44 -0.95
C ALA A 276 28.61 -6.56 0.02
N ASP A 277 27.38 -6.53 0.56
CA ASP A 277 26.88 -7.59 1.44
C ASP A 277 26.73 -8.94 0.72
N VAL A 278 26.16 -8.95 -0.48
CA VAL A 278 26.03 -10.17 -1.30
C VAL A 278 27.42 -10.75 -1.60
N THR A 279 28.39 -9.91 -1.96
CA THR A 279 29.77 -10.33 -2.22
C THR A 279 30.42 -10.90 -0.95
N ALA A 280 30.29 -10.22 0.19
CA ALA A 280 30.84 -10.68 1.46
C ALA A 280 30.22 -12.02 1.91
N SER A 281 28.93 -12.24 1.61
CA SER A 281 28.22 -13.48 1.94
C SER A 281 28.77 -14.74 1.26
N LEU A 282 29.56 -14.58 0.20
CA LEU A 282 30.26 -15.68 -0.47
C LEU A 282 31.39 -16.24 0.40
N ASP A 283 32.00 -15.43 1.27
CA ASP A 283 33.00 -15.90 2.21
C ASP A 283 32.33 -16.80 3.27
N PRO A 284 32.77 -18.08 3.41
CA PRO A 284 32.18 -18.98 4.38
C PRO A 284 32.31 -18.52 5.83
N GLY A 285 33.40 -17.81 6.16
CA GLY A 285 33.64 -17.26 7.50
C GLY A 285 32.66 -16.13 7.83
N TYR A 286 32.47 -15.18 6.91
CA TYR A 286 31.52 -14.09 7.03
C TYR A 286 30.09 -14.59 7.22
N ALA A 287 29.63 -15.51 6.36
CA ALA A 287 28.27 -16.03 6.42
C ALA A 287 28.00 -16.79 7.74
N MET A 288 28.99 -17.55 8.23
CA MET A 288 28.87 -18.23 9.52
C MET A 288 28.87 -17.24 10.69
N ALA A 289 29.67 -16.17 10.60
CA ALA A 289 29.70 -15.12 11.63
C ALA A 289 28.34 -14.43 11.76
N GLU A 290 27.73 -14.09 10.64
CA GLU A 290 26.39 -13.48 10.60
C GLU A 290 25.33 -14.42 11.18
N LEU A 291 25.30 -15.69 10.76
CA LEU A 291 24.37 -16.70 11.27
C LEU A 291 24.51 -16.85 12.80
N MET A 292 25.74 -16.91 13.32
CA MET A 292 25.96 -17.01 14.76
C MET A 292 25.56 -15.72 15.50
N GLY A 293 25.81 -14.54 14.93
CA GLY A 293 25.33 -13.27 15.48
C GLY A 293 23.80 -13.23 15.64
N LEU A 294 23.06 -13.74 14.65
CA LEU A 294 21.59 -13.80 14.68
C LEU A 294 21.06 -14.77 15.75
N ARG A 295 21.69 -15.92 15.93
CA ARG A 295 21.25 -16.98 16.88
C ARG A 295 21.82 -16.82 18.29
N ALA A 296 22.84 -15.99 18.45
CA ALA A 296 23.61 -15.81 19.68
C ALA A 296 22.73 -15.51 20.90
N ARG A 297 21.74 -14.61 20.77
CA ARG A 297 20.86 -14.22 21.87
C ARG A 297 20.10 -15.42 22.43
N GLU A 298 19.40 -16.14 21.56
CA GLU A 298 18.58 -17.30 21.91
C GLU A 298 19.47 -18.43 22.47
N ALA A 299 20.57 -18.73 21.78
CA ALA A 299 21.49 -19.79 22.16
C ALA A 299 22.17 -19.52 23.52
N SER A 300 22.45 -18.25 23.86
CA SER A 300 23.12 -17.90 25.11
C SER A 300 22.35 -18.29 26.37
N VAL A 301 21.03 -18.46 26.28
CA VAL A 301 20.16 -18.82 27.41
C VAL A 301 20.32 -20.30 27.79
N TYR A 302 20.49 -21.19 26.82
CA TYR A 302 20.43 -22.64 27.03
C TYR A 302 21.78 -23.29 27.30
N HIS A 303 22.90 -22.62 27.01
CA HIS A 303 24.23 -23.22 27.03
C HIS A 303 25.09 -22.81 28.23
N GLY A 304 24.47 -22.61 29.40
CA GLY A 304 25.17 -22.20 30.63
C GLY A 304 26.07 -23.26 31.27
N GLN A 305 25.78 -24.54 31.03
CA GLN A 305 26.53 -25.67 31.63
C GLN A 305 27.54 -26.31 30.67
N VAL A 306 27.52 -25.91 29.39
CA VAL A 306 28.44 -26.44 28.39
C VAL A 306 29.70 -25.57 28.38
N MET A 307 30.86 -26.16 28.65
CA MET A 307 32.14 -25.46 28.60
C MET A 307 32.76 -25.56 27.20
N LEU A 308 33.30 -24.45 26.72
CA LEU A 308 34.10 -24.40 25.50
C LEU A 308 35.38 -23.64 25.80
N GLU A 309 36.51 -24.33 25.74
CA GLU A 309 37.79 -23.90 26.34
C GLU A 309 37.62 -23.59 27.84
N ASP A 310 37.93 -22.37 28.29
CA ASP A 310 38.00 -21.95 29.69
C ASP A 310 36.73 -21.26 30.22
N ARG A 311 35.71 -21.06 29.38
CA ARG A 311 34.47 -20.37 29.77
C ARG A 311 33.20 -21.08 29.27
N PRO A 312 32.04 -20.80 29.90
CA PRO A 312 30.76 -21.32 29.44
C PRO A 312 30.43 -20.88 28.01
N LEU A 313 29.83 -21.77 27.22
CA LEU A 313 29.39 -21.49 25.85
C LEU A 313 28.38 -20.33 25.81
N SER A 314 27.52 -20.19 26.83
CA SER A 314 26.64 -19.02 26.97
C SER A 314 27.39 -17.68 27.05
N ALA A 315 28.60 -17.67 27.59
CA ALA A 315 29.43 -16.48 27.69
C ALA A 315 30.04 -16.13 26.32
N TRP A 316 30.54 -17.14 25.59
CA TRP A 316 30.96 -16.95 24.19
C TRP A 316 29.82 -16.43 23.30
N LEU A 317 28.63 -16.99 23.44
CA LEU A 317 27.45 -16.59 22.64
C LEU A 317 26.96 -15.18 22.99
N ARG A 318 27.11 -14.70 24.24
CA ARG A 318 26.83 -13.29 24.56
C ARG A 318 27.78 -12.35 23.82
N ASP A 319 29.07 -12.68 23.76
CA ASP A 319 30.07 -11.86 23.08
C ASP A 319 29.91 -11.91 21.55
N CYS A 320 29.40 -13.02 21.01
CA CYS A 320 29.06 -13.16 19.58
C CYS A 320 28.10 -12.07 19.08
N ARG A 321 27.29 -11.47 19.96
CA ARG A 321 26.40 -10.36 19.57
C ARG A 321 27.16 -9.11 19.14
N GLY A 322 28.38 -8.91 19.63
CA GLY A 322 29.24 -7.80 19.25
C GLY A 322 30.26 -8.21 18.19
N ASP A 323 30.97 -9.30 18.41
CA ASP A 323 31.94 -9.86 17.46
C ASP A 323 31.88 -11.39 17.45
N PRO A 324 31.31 -12.02 16.41
CA PRO A 324 31.27 -13.48 16.29
C PRO A 324 32.66 -14.12 16.06
N ARG A 325 33.65 -13.35 15.59
CA ARG A 325 34.94 -13.89 15.11
C ARG A 325 35.73 -14.68 16.16
N PRO A 326 35.89 -14.21 17.42
CA PRO A 326 36.59 -14.96 18.45
C PRO A 326 35.93 -16.30 18.75
N PHE A 327 34.59 -16.34 18.80
CA PHE A 327 33.85 -17.58 19.02
C PHE A 327 34.04 -18.57 17.87
N LEU A 328 33.97 -18.11 16.61
CA LEU A 328 34.20 -19.00 15.47
C LEU A 328 35.60 -19.61 15.47
N ALA A 329 36.62 -18.83 15.86
CA ALA A 329 37.99 -19.33 15.95
C ALA A 329 38.12 -20.45 16.99
N VAL A 330 37.43 -20.33 18.12
CA VAL A 330 37.38 -21.36 19.17
C VAL A 330 36.56 -22.56 18.72
N LEU A 331 35.39 -22.34 18.10
CA LEU A 331 34.51 -23.40 17.62
C LEU A 331 35.22 -24.26 16.55
N ALA A 332 35.97 -23.64 15.63
CA ALA A 332 36.73 -24.33 14.59
C ALA A 332 37.78 -25.30 15.14
N ARG A 333 38.34 -25.03 16.32
CA ARG A 333 39.33 -25.89 17.00
C ARG A 333 38.70 -26.90 17.96
N SER A 334 37.38 -26.84 18.15
CA SER A 334 36.67 -27.69 19.12
C SER A 334 36.51 -29.13 18.62
N ARG A 335 36.20 -30.05 19.55
CA ARG A 335 35.89 -31.45 19.23
C ARG A 335 34.61 -31.63 18.40
N LEU A 336 33.79 -30.59 18.27
CA LEU A 336 32.54 -30.62 17.51
C LEU A 336 32.77 -30.47 16.00
N ILE A 337 33.93 -29.92 15.60
CA ILE A 337 34.26 -29.64 14.20
C ILE A 337 35.40 -30.55 13.75
N LYS A 338 35.23 -31.17 12.57
CA LYS A 338 36.32 -31.77 11.80
C LYS A 338 36.62 -30.85 10.62
N PRO A 339 37.70 -30.05 10.68
CA PRO A 339 38.04 -29.10 9.63
C PRO A 339 38.11 -29.75 8.24
N GLY A 340 37.45 -29.15 7.27
CA GLY A 340 37.41 -29.64 5.88
C GLY A 340 36.45 -30.80 5.63
N ASN A 341 35.68 -31.26 6.64
CA ASN A 341 34.73 -32.34 6.45
C ASN A 341 33.48 -32.21 7.35
N SER A 342 32.47 -31.53 6.83
CA SER A 342 31.18 -31.30 7.47
C SER A 342 30.37 -32.60 7.63
N ALA A 343 30.47 -33.52 6.66
CA ALA A 343 29.75 -34.81 6.66
C ALA A 343 30.15 -35.74 7.82
N THR A 344 31.31 -35.53 8.44
CA THR A 344 31.79 -36.34 9.57
C THR A 344 31.98 -35.53 10.86
N SER A 345 31.65 -34.23 10.84
CA SER A 345 31.75 -33.32 11.97
C SER A 345 30.66 -33.59 13.00
N PRO A 346 30.99 -33.85 14.29
CA PRO A 346 30.00 -34.14 15.34
C PRO A 346 28.93 -33.05 15.52
N LEU A 347 29.23 -31.78 15.24
CA LEU A 347 28.24 -30.71 15.22
C LEU A 347 27.10 -31.04 14.24
N VAL A 348 27.44 -31.44 13.01
CA VAL A 348 26.50 -31.69 11.91
C VAL A 348 25.78 -33.03 12.06
N THR A 349 26.53 -34.10 12.39
CA THR A 349 25.96 -35.45 12.41
C THR A 349 25.35 -35.83 13.76
N GLY A 350 25.86 -35.25 14.86
CA GLY A 350 25.48 -35.61 16.23
C GLY A 350 24.59 -34.57 16.89
N MET A 351 25.01 -33.30 16.91
CA MET A 351 24.29 -32.26 17.66
C MET A 351 23.04 -31.78 16.92
N ILE A 352 23.19 -31.35 15.66
CA ILE A 352 22.10 -30.79 14.84
C ILE A 352 21.43 -31.82 13.93
N GLY A 353 21.93 -33.06 13.90
CA GLY A 353 21.38 -34.16 13.12
C GLY A 353 20.00 -34.64 13.62
N GLU A 354 19.36 -35.54 12.87
CA GLU A 354 17.97 -35.98 13.11
C GLU A 354 17.66 -36.51 14.52
N ARG A 355 18.66 -37.10 15.18
CA ARG A 355 18.56 -37.66 16.54
C ARG A 355 19.28 -36.80 17.58
N GLY A 356 19.75 -35.63 17.19
CA GLY A 356 20.55 -34.75 18.01
C GLY A 356 19.73 -33.83 18.91
N PRO A 357 20.29 -33.37 20.03
CA PRO A 357 19.60 -32.48 20.97
C PRO A 357 19.31 -31.08 20.38
N MET A 358 19.96 -30.71 19.27
CA MET A 358 19.77 -29.45 18.56
C MET A 358 19.05 -29.66 17.20
N PHE A 359 18.33 -30.77 17.03
CA PHE A 359 17.56 -31.04 15.82
C PHE A 359 16.56 -29.90 15.55
N ARG A 360 16.47 -29.46 14.28
CA ARG A 360 15.59 -28.38 13.79
C ARG A 360 15.84 -26.97 14.32
N ILE A 361 16.90 -26.73 15.11
CA ILE A 361 17.26 -25.36 15.53
C ILE A 361 17.71 -24.50 14.33
N PHE A 362 18.42 -25.11 13.38
CA PHE A 362 18.89 -24.46 12.16
C PHE A 362 17.98 -24.82 10.97
N SER A 363 17.68 -23.82 10.14
CA SER A 363 16.98 -24.04 8.87
C SER A 363 17.86 -24.85 7.90
N PRO A 364 17.30 -25.44 6.82
CA PRO A 364 18.10 -26.08 5.79
C PRO A 364 19.19 -25.17 5.20
N ASP A 365 18.93 -23.86 5.10
CA ASP A 365 19.87 -22.86 4.61
C ASP A 365 20.97 -22.57 5.63
N ASP A 366 20.60 -22.44 6.90
CA ASP A 366 21.55 -22.27 8.01
C ASP A 366 22.52 -23.47 8.05
N LEU A 367 22.01 -24.69 7.83
CA LEU A 367 22.83 -25.90 7.74
C LEU A 367 23.78 -25.88 6.54
N ALA A 368 23.36 -25.33 5.39
CA ALA A 368 24.23 -25.17 4.22
C ALA A 368 25.38 -24.19 4.53
N VAL A 369 25.10 -23.08 5.22
CA VAL A 369 26.13 -22.13 5.70
C VAL A 369 27.11 -22.82 6.65
N ILE A 370 26.61 -23.56 7.65
CA ILE A 370 27.46 -24.28 8.62
C ILE A 370 28.36 -25.29 7.91
N ARG A 371 27.81 -26.10 7.00
CA ARG A 371 28.58 -27.12 6.26
C ARG A 371 29.66 -26.47 5.41
N ARG A 372 29.32 -25.44 4.64
CA ARG A 372 30.26 -24.69 3.80
C ARG A 372 31.40 -24.10 4.62
N TRP A 373 31.10 -23.52 5.78
CA TRP A 373 32.12 -22.99 6.68
C TRP A 373 33.08 -24.09 7.17
N ILE A 374 32.56 -25.23 7.62
CA ILE A 374 33.37 -26.36 8.08
C ILE A 374 34.27 -26.89 6.96
N ASP A 375 33.70 -27.06 5.75
CA ASP A 375 34.41 -27.60 4.59
C ASP A 375 35.51 -26.65 4.09
N ALA A 376 35.40 -25.35 4.36
CA ALA A 376 36.41 -24.35 4.04
C ALA A 376 37.57 -24.28 5.07
N LEU A 377 37.46 -24.94 6.23
CA LEU A 377 38.52 -24.93 7.23
C LEU A 377 39.71 -25.82 6.81
N PRO A 378 40.96 -25.42 7.12
CA PRO A 378 42.14 -26.17 6.72
C PRO A 378 42.23 -27.53 7.43
N SER A 379 42.42 -28.62 6.67
CA SER A 379 42.32 -30.00 7.16
C SER A 379 43.55 -30.54 7.93
N SER A 380 44.62 -29.76 8.09
CA SER A 380 45.86 -30.18 8.77
C SER A 380 46.54 -29.02 9.52
N SER A 381 47.13 -29.30 10.69
CA SER A 381 48.06 -28.39 11.41
C SER A 381 49.43 -29.07 11.55
N PRO A 382 50.57 -28.34 11.57
CA PRO A 382 50.80 -27.23 12.51
C PRO A 382 51.46 -25.94 11.96
N VAL A 383 51.19 -24.85 12.68
CA VAL A 383 52.02 -23.64 12.93
C VAL A 383 52.58 -22.86 11.72
N ALA A 384 51.84 -21.83 11.32
CA ALA A 384 52.36 -20.47 11.19
C ALA A 384 51.18 -19.50 11.33
N ALA A 385 51.32 -18.52 12.22
CA ALA A 385 50.38 -17.43 12.38
C ALA A 385 50.45 -16.52 11.14
N GLY A 386 49.75 -16.92 10.08
CA GLY A 386 49.30 -16.01 9.03
C GLY A 386 47.95 -15.48 9.46
N ALA A 387 47.90 -14.22 9.88
CA ALA A 387 46.65 -13.53 10.13
C ALA A 387 45.74 -13.72 8.91
N VAL A 388 44.60 -14.39 9.11
CA VAL A 388 43.51 -14.39 8.15
C VAL A 388 43.00 -12.96 8.10
N THR A 389 43.57 -12.16 7.20
CA THR A 389 43.10 -10.81 6.88
C THR A 389 41.84 -10.96 6.06
N VAL A 390 40.71 -11.13 6.75
CA VAL A 390 39.38 -10.90 6.18
C VAL A 390 39.08 -9.42 6.40
N PRO A 391 38.56 -8.70 5.38
CA PRO A 391 38.25 -7.28 5.50
C PRO A 391 37.42 -7.03 6.75
N ALA A 392 37.77 -6.01 7.53
CA ALA A 392 36.93 -5.59 8.64
C ALA A 392 35.51 -5.38 8.09
N ALA A 393 34.54 -6.09 8.68
CA ALA A 393 33.13 -5.78 8.47
C ALA A 393 33.01 -4.26 8.60
N ALA A 394 32.57 -3.61 7.53
CA ALA A 394 32.35 -2.19 7.53
C ALA A 394 31.30 -1.91 8.60
N THR A 395 31.76 -1.59 9.81
CA THR A 395 30.98 -0.86 10.79
C THR A 395 30.74 0.49 10.14
N HIS A 396 29.68 0.55 9.33
CA HIS A 396 29.13 1.80 8.86
C HIS A 396 28.91 2.62 10.12
N ALA A 397 29.77 3.63 10.28
CA ALA A 397 29.60 4.63 11.31
C ALA A 397 28.15 5.09 11.23
N VAL A 398 27.44 5.03 12.36
CA VAL A 398 26.09 5.56 12.49
C VAL A 398 26.20 7.07 12.34
N GLY A 399 26.33 7.52 11.10
CA GLY A 399 26.20 8.91 10.73
C GLY A 399 24.80 9.31 11.12
N GLN A 400 24.68 10.39 11.89
CA GLN A 400 23.38 10.96 12.25
C GLN A 400 22.58 11.19 10.96
N HIS A 401 21.61 10.33 10.69
CA HIS A 401 20.74 10.48 9.52
C HIS A 401 19.94 11.77 9.71
N ARG A 402 19.96 12.70 8.75
CA ARG A 402 19.19 13.96 8.85
C ARG A 402 17.68 13.72 8.97
N LEU A 403 17.22 12.59 8.46
CA LEU A 403 15.84 12.11 8.60
C LEU A 403 15.56 11.42 9.95
N ALA A 404 16.51 11.37 10.88
CA ALA A 404 16.29 10.86 12.24
C ALA A 404 15.07 11.49 12.95
N PRO A 405 14.75 12.79 12.78
CA PRO A 405 13.56 13.38 13.38
C PRO A 405 12.23 12.85 12.84
N LEU A 406 12.20 12.13 11.69
CA LEU A 406 10.96 11.64 11.09
C LEU A 406 10.13 10.79 12.06
N SER A 407 10.78 9.91 12.84
CA SER A 407 10.06 9.10 13.82
C SER A 407 9.38 9.95 14.89
N GLY A 408 10.06 10.99 15.37
CA GLY A 408 9.50 11.93 16.34
C GLY A 408 8.36 12.74 15.75
N LEU A 409 8.53 13.26 14.54
CA LEU A 409 7.49 14.05 13.84
C LEU A 409 6.24 13.23 13.52
N LEU A 410 6.41 11.96 13.16
CA LEU A 410 5.28 11.04 12.96
C LEU A 410 4.58 10.70 14.28
N ALA A 411 5.34 10.55 15.38
CA ALA A 411 4.78 10.25 16.70
C ALA A 411 4.14 11.47 17.38
N ALA A 412 4.54 12.68 17.01
CA ALA A 412 3.99 13.93 17.57
C ALA A 412 2.52 14.10 17.20
N GLU A 413 1.74 14.70 18.11
CA GLU A 413 0.39 15.16 17.79
C GLU A 413 0.50 16.37 16.87
N PRO A 414 0.06 16.27 15.60
CA PRO A 414 0.12 17.41 14.70
C PRO A 414 -0.92 18.46 15.12
N PRO A 415 -0.74 19.74 14.75
CA PRO A 415 -1.75 20.74 14.96
C PRO A 415 -3.08 20.29 14.33
N PRO A 416 -4.23 20.61 14.93
CA PRO A 416 -5.53 20.06 14.51
C PRO A 416 -5.88 20.35 13.04
N GLY A 417 -5.37 21.46 12.49
CA GLY A 417 -5.67 21.90 11.13
C GLY A 417 -7.09 22.47 10.99
N PRO A 418 -7.53 22.76 9.76
CA PRO A 418 -8.88 23.27 9.49
C PRO A 418 -9.97 22.29 9.91
N CYS A 419 -11.01 22.80 10.58
CA CYS A 419 -12.19 22.03 10.97
C CYS A 419 -13.41 22.57 10.21
N PRO A 420 -14.19 21.72 9.53
CA PRO A 420 -15.41 22.17 8.86
C PRO A 420 -16.45 22.74 9.82
N THR A 421 -17.04 23.89 9.47
CA THR A 421 -18.14 24.51 10.21
C THR A 421 -19.52 24.05 9.72
N ASP A 422 -19.63 23.65 8.46
CA ASP A 422 -20.85 23.18 7.80
C ASP A 422 -20.53 22.13 6.71
N THR A 423 -21.56 21.57 6.07
CA THR A 423 -21.39 20.53 5.03
C THR A 423 -20.70 21.04 3.77
N ARG A 424 -20.95 22.29 3.36
CA ARG A 424 -20.29 22.90 2.18
C ARG A 424 -18.78 23.11 2.40
N GLY A 425 -18.40 23.61 3.58
CA GLY A 425 -17.01 23.71 3.98
C GLY A 425 -16.35 22.34 4.12
N ALA A 426 -17.08 21.35 4.63
CA ALA A 426 -16.59 19.97 4.68
C ALA A 426 -16.34 19.41 3.28
N TYR A 427 -17.28 19.60 2.35
CA TYR A 427 -17.15 19.20 0.96
C TYR A 427 -15.85 19.72 0.35
N HIS A 428 -15.61 21.04 0.40
CA HIS A 428 -14.39 21.65 -0.12
C HIS A 428 -13.11 21.07 0.51
N LEU A 429 -13.06 20.93 1.84
CA LEU A 429 -11.88 20.41 2.53
C LEU A 429 -11.60 18.92 2.20
N LEU A 430 -12.65 18.14 1.94
CA LEU A 430 -12.58 16.72 1.63
C LEU A 430 -12.28 16.40 0.16
N MET A 431 -12.20 17.42 -0.71
CA MET A 431 -11.76 17.27 -2.10
C MET A 431 -10.30 16.80 -2.20
N SER A 432 -9.51 17.09 -1.18
CA SER A 432 -8.14 16.60 -1.03
C SER A 432 -8.05 15.45 -0.03
N ARG A 433 -7.06 14.58 -0.20
CA ARG A 433 -6.75 13.57 0.83
C ARG A 433 -5.98 14.16 1.99
N ALA A 434 -5.19 15.19 1.72
CA ALA A 434 -4.50 15.95 2.75
C ALA A 434 -5.51 16.41 3.81
N GLY A 435 -5.16 16.20 5.07
CA GLY A 435 -6.02 16.52 6.19
C GLY A 435 -5.21 16.68 7.47
N GLY A 436 -5.92 17.01 8.53
CA GLY A 436 -5.39 17.04 9.88
C GLY A 436 -6.35 16.38 10.87
N PRO A 437 -5.93 16.19 12.13
CA PRO A 437 -6.74 15.51 13.14
C PRO A 437 -8.16 16.05 13.32
N ALA A 438 -8.36 17.37 13.12
CA ALA A 438 -9.68 17.96 13.22
C ALA A 438 -10.63 17.49 12.11
N LEU A 439 -10.15 17.47 10.86
CA LEU A 439 -10.93 16.99 9.71
C LEU A 439 -11.18 15.48 9.82
N ASP A 440 -10.19 14.70 10.27
CA ASP A 440 -10.33 13.25 10.44
C ASP A 440 -11.36 12.93 11.55
N ASN A 441 -11.27 13.59 12.70
CA ASN A 441 -12.25 13.42 13.78
C ASN A 441 -13.65 13.89 13.34
N TRP A 442 -13.73 15.00 12.61
CA TRP A 442 -14.99 15.48 12.05
C TRP A 442 -15.61 14.43 11.12
N SER A 443 -14.82 13.87 10.20
CA SER A 443 -15.24 12.85 9.21
C SER A 443 -15.73 11.58 9.88
N LEU A 444 -14.98 11.06 10.86
CA LEU A 444 -15.38 9.89 11.65
C LEU A 444 -16.70 10.10 12.39
N ARG A 445 -16.94 11.29 12.96
CA ARG A 445 -18.22 11.61 13.61
C ARG A 445 -19.35 11.69 12.58
N TYR A 446 -19.10 12.29 11.42
CA TYR A 446 -20.08 12.41 10.34
C TYR A 446 -20.54 11.04 9.85
N VAL A 447 -19.60 10.15 9.53
CA VAL A 447 -19.87 8.76 9.11
C VAL A 447 -20.66 8.00 10.18
N ARG A 448 -20.22 8.05 11.44
CA ARG A 448 -20.92 7.36 12.54
C ARG A 448 -22.35 7.88 12.73
N GLY A 449 -22.54 9.20 12.63
CA GLY A 449 -23.86 9.81 12.68
C GLY A 449 -24.76 9.37 11.53
N TRP A 450 -24.23 9.34 10.31
CA TRP A 450 -24.92 8.90 9.11
C TRP A 450 -25.34 7.43 9.19
N LEU A 451 -24.42 6.55 9.60
CA LEU A 451 -24.69 5.12 9.78
C LEU A 451 -25.71 4.88 10.90
N ALA A 452 -25.64 5.61 12.01
CA ALA A 452 -26.65 5.52 13.07
C ALA A 452 -28.05 5.97 12.61
N ARG A 453 -28.14 7.03 11.80
CA ARG A 453 -29.38 7.44 11.13
C ARG A 453 -29.88 6.31 10.20
N SER A 454 -28.98 5.70 9.44
CA SER A 454 -29.27 4.61 8.51
C SER A 454 -29.76 3.34 9.23
N ARG A 455 -29.34 3.09 10.48
CA ARG A 455 -29.84 1.98 11.31
C ARG A 455 -31.18 2.26 11.99
N TYR A 456 -31.63 3.51 12.03
CA TYR A 456 -32.83 3.87 12.78
C TYR A 456 -34.08 3.18 12.20
N GLY A 457 -34.79 2.44 13.04
CA GLY A 457 -36.01 1.73 12.65
C GLY A 457 -35.79 0.61 11.63
N VAL A 458 -34.57 0.08 11.47
CA VAL A 458 -34.36 -1.15 10.71
C VAL A 458 -34.97 -2.30 11.51
N ASP A 459 -35.99 -2.95 10.96
CA ASP A 459 -36.36 -4.29 11.38
C ASP A 459 -35.40 -5.28 10.71
N ARG A 460 -34.75 -6.12 11.53
CA ARG A 460 -33.74 -7.08 11.07
C ARG A 460 -34.31 -8.11 10.08
N ARG A 461 -35.63 -8.23 10.00
CA ARG A 461 -36.32 -9.13 9.06
C ARG A 461 -36.75 -8.48 7.75
N THR A 462 -36.71 -7.15 7.64
CA THR A 462 -37.21 -6.41 6.48
C THR A 462 -36.13 -5.48 5.90
N GLY A 463 -36.19 -5.24 4.59
CA GLY A 463 -35.21 -4.42 3.88
C GLY A 463 -34.95 -4.93 2.46
N PRO A 464 -34.20 -4.17 1.66
CA PRO A 464 -33.89 -4.54 0.29
C PRO A 464 -33.00 -5.78 0.24
N LEU A 465 -31.95 -5.85 1.06
CA LEU A 465 -31.09 -7.02 1.20
C LEU A 465 -31.73 -8.12 2.06
N PRO A 466 -31.40 -9.41 1.81
CA PRO A 466 -31.87 -10.54 2.61
C PRO A 466 -31.60 -10.36 4.12
N PRO A 467 -32.48 -10.87 4.99
CA PRO A 467 -32.30 -10.76 6.44
C PRO A 467 -31.04 -11.49 6.93
N HIS A 468 -30.64 -12.54 6.22
CA HIS A 468 -29.42 -13.31 6.46
C HIS A 468 -28.69 -13.51 5.14
N TRP A 469 -27.36 -13.40 5.19
CA TRP A 469 -26.51 -13.85 4.09
C TRP A 469 -26.51 -15.38 4.05
N THR A 470 -26.59 -15.96 2.86
CA THR A 470 -26.56 -17.42 2.63
C THR A 470 -25.39 -17.79 1.74
N THR A 471 -25.01 -19.06 1.75
CA THR A 471 -23.93 -19.58 0.89
C THR A 471 -24.26 -19.56 -0.61
N GLU A 472 -25.51 -19.29 -0.99
CA GLU A 472 -25.90 -19.04 -2.38
C GLU A 472 -25.44 -17.66 -2.89
N GLY A 473 -25.01 -16.78 -1.98
CA GLY A 473 -24.55 -15.44 -2.29
C GLY A 473 -25.67 -14.49 -2.71
N LEU A 474 -25.30 -13.34 -3.27
CA LEU A 474 -26.22 -12.26 -3.64
C LEU A 474 -26.63 -12.28 -5.11
N ARG A 475 -26.04 -13.13 -5.96
CA ARG A 475 -26.38 -13.19 -7.39
C ARG A 475 -27.87 -13.49 -7.66
N PRO A 476 -28.53 -14.47 -7.00
CA PRO A 476 -29.97 -14.70 -7.19
C PRO A 476 -30.82 -13.51 -6.73
N TRP A 477 -30.44 -12.89 -5.61
CA TRP A 477 -31.11 -11.70 -5.09
C TRP A 477 -30.98 -10.52 -6.06
N LEU A 478 -29.80 -10.34 -6.66
CA LEU A 478 -29.50 -9.27 -7.60
C LEU A 478 -30.35 -9.37 -8.87
N GLN A 479 -30.50 -10.58 -9.41
CA GLN A 479 -31.40 -10.83 -10.55
C GLN A 479 -32.85 -10.49 -10.20
N ALA A 480 -33.33 -10.89 -9.01
CA ALA A 480 -34.68 -10.56 -8.57
C ALA A 480 -34.91 -9.05 -8.38
N GLN A 481 -33.89 -8.28 -7.98
CA GLN A 481 -33.98 -6.82 -7.95
C GLN A 481 -34.02 -6.22 -9.36
N HIS A 482 -33.24 -6.75 -10.31
CA HIS A 482 -33.28 -6.32 -11.70
C HIS A 482 -34.67 -6.51 -12.32
N ASP A 483 -35.27 -7.68 -12.12
CA ASP A 483 -36.61 -7.99 -12.62
C ASP A 483 -37.65 -7.06 -11.98
N ARG A 484 -37.54 -6.80 -10.68
CA ARG A 484 -38.39 -5.84 -9.95
C ARG A 484 -38.30 -4.43 -10.53
N HIS A 485 -37.08 -3.92 -10.72
CA HIS A 485 -36.88 -2.58 -11.29
C HIS A 485 -37.41 -2.46 -12.73
N SER A 486 -37.41 -3.56 -13.49
CA SER A 486 -38.02 -3.62 -14.82
C SER A 486 -39.54 -3.57 -14.75
N ASN A 487 -40.16 -4.36 -13.88
CA ASN A 487 -41.60 -4.32 -13.64
C ASN A 487 -42.07 -2.93 -13.14
N GLU A 488 -41.32 -2.30 -12.24
CA GLU A 488 -41.62 -0.95 -11.73
C GLU A 488 -41.51 0.12 -12.82
N PHE A 489 -40.52 -0.01 -13.72
CA PHE A 489 -40.38 0.89 -14.86
C PHE A 489 -41.54 0.74 -15.85
N GLU A 490 -41.91 -0.49 -16.20
CA GLU A 490 -43.05 -0.76 -17.07
C GLU A 490 -44.38 -0.27 -16.47
N ALA A 491 -44.59 -0.50 -15.16
CA ALA A 491 -45.76 -0.01 -14.45
C ALA A 491 -45.85 1.51 -14.35
N SER A 492 -44.73 2.22 -14.53
CA SER A 492 -44.66 3.69 -14.52
C SER A 492 -44.45 4.30 -15.92
N ALA A 493 -44.56 3.52 -16.99
CA ALA A 493 -44.28 3.97 -18.36
C ALA A 493 -45.20 5.11 -18.83
N ASP A 494 -46.45 5.14 -18.35
CA ASP A 494 -47.43 6.18 -18.70
C ASP A 494 -47.31 7.44 -17.83
N ALA A 495 -46.42 7.47 -16.83
CA ALA A 495 -46.21 8.65 -16.00
C ALA A 495 -45.56 9.76 -16.85
N PRO A 496 -46.09 10.99 -16.85
CA PRO A 496 -45.50 12.08 -17.62
C PRO A 496 -44.09 12.38 -17.12
N PRO A 497 -43.14 12.72 -18.02
CA PRO A 497 -41.82 13.13 -17.59
C PRO A 497 -41.90 14.40 -16.72
N PRO A 498 -40.96 14.59 -15.78
CA PRO A 498 -40.86 15.85 -15.04
C PRO A 498 -40.75 17.05 -15.99
N SER A 499 -41.15 18.25 -15.55
CA SER A 499 -40.98 19.45 -16.39
C SER A 499 -39.50 19.73 -16.69
N ARG A 500 -39.22 20.49 -17.76
CA ARG A 500 -37.85 20.87 -18.14
C ARG A 500 -37.12 21.55 -16.98
N GLU A 501 -37.80 22.45 -16.27
CA GLU A 501 -37.25 23.16 -15.12
C GLU A 501 -36.94 22.21 -13.96
N ALA A 502 -37.78 21.20 -13.74
CA ALA A 502 -37.55 20.19 -12.71
C ALA A 502 -36.36 19.28 -13.05
N VAL A 503 -36.17 18.93 -14.33
CA VAL A 503 -34.99 18.18 -14.79
C VAL A 503 -33.71 18.99 -14.59
N ILE A 504 -33.74 20.28 -14.93
CA ILE A 504 -32.58 21.16 -14.75
C ILE A 504 -32.28 21.37 -13.26
N ASP A 505 -33.30 21.62 -12.42
CA ASP A 505 -33.10 21.74 -10.97
C ASP A 505 -32.54 20.44 -10.40
N ASP A 506 -33.07 19.27 -10.76
CA ASP A 506 -32.54 17.99 -10.27
C ASP A 506 -31.07 17.80 -10.67
N ALA A 507 -30.71 18.08 -11.93
CA ALA A 507 -29.35 17.99 -12.41
C ALA A 507 -28.39 18.94 -11.68
N ILE A 508 -28.80 20.19 -11.43
CA ILE A 508 -28.05 21.14 -10.62
C ILE A 508 -27.84 20.58 -9.21
N GLN A 509 -28.89 20.06 -8.59
CA GLN A 509 -28.89 19.81 -7.15
C GLN A 509 -28.24 18.48 -6.80
N THR A 510 -28.08 17.60 -7.78
CA THR A 510 -27.30 16.36 -7.74
C THR A 510 -25.84 16.55 -8.17
N ALA A 511 -25.49 17.67 -8.83
CA ALA A 511 -24.12 17.92 -9.30
C ALA A 511 -23.03 17.76 -8.22
N PRO A 512 -23.21 18.19 -6.95
CA PRO A 512 -22.20 17.94 -5.91
C PRO A 512 -21.91 16.45 -5.66
N LEU A 513 -22.88 15.57 -5.92
CA LEU A 513 -22.74 14.12 -5.82
C LEU A 513 -22.15 13.53 -7.11
N THR A 514 -22.73 13.85 -8.26
CA THR A 514 -22.34 13.26 -9.55
C THR A 514 -20.93 13.66 -9.99
N LEU A 515 -20.48 14.87 -9.65
CA LEU A 515 -19.12 15.32 -10.00
C LEU A 515 -18.01 14.70 -9.13
N ILE A 516 -18.36 13.90 -8.12
CA ILE A 516 -17.43 13.14 -7.29
C ILE A 516 -17.68 11.62 -7.43
N ASP A 517 -18.15 11.19 -8.60
CA ASP A 517 -18.47 9.79 -8.83
C ASP A 517 -17.29 8.86 -8.50
N GLY A 518 -17.62 7.69 -7.97
CA GLY A 518 -16.66 6.73 -7.42
C GLY A 518 -15.92 7.15 -6.14
N SER A 519 -16.07 8.38 -5.63
CA SER A 519 -15.27 8.87 -4.49
C SER A 519 -15.40 8.09 -3.17
N TRP A 520 -16.49 7.33 -2.97
CA TRP A 520 -16.62 6.43 -1.82
C TRP A 520 -15.64 5.24 -1.90
N LEU A 521 -15.17 4.90 -3.10
CA LEU A 521 -14.18 3.85 -3.36
C LEU A 521 -12.75 4.35 -3.41
N GLN A 522 -12.53 5.67 -3.26
CA GLN A 522 -11.19 6.25 -3.38
C GLN A 522 -10.16 5.50 -2.50
N GLY A 523 -10.52 5.04 -1.30
CA GLY A 523 -9.65 4.28 -0.41
C GLY A 523 -9.03 3.01 -1.03
N PHE A 524 -9.67 2.43 -2.05
CA PHE A 524 -9.19 1.27 -2.81
C PHE A 524 -8.20 1.62 -3.92
N THR A 525 -7.76 2.87 -4.01
CA THR A 525 -6.52 3.23 -4.74
C THR A 525 -5.26 2.99 -3.91
N ASP A 526 -5.38 2.48 -2.68
CA ASP A 526 -4.24 2.01 -1.89
C ASP A 526 -3.64 0.72 -2.48
N TYR A 527 -2.31 0.65 -2.48
CA TYR A 527 -1.57 -0.45 -3.10
C TYR A 527 -1.85 -1.85 -2.54
N GLU A 528 -2.14 -2.00 -1.25
CA GLU A 528 -2.46 -3.32 -0.70
C GLU A 528 -3.92 -3.69 -0.90
N LEU A 529 -4.80 -2.68 -0.91
CA LEU A 529 -6.24 -2.90 -1.02
C LEU A 529 -6.67 -3.14 -2.47
N ALA A 530 -6.14 -2.38 -3.43
CA ALA A 530 -6.55 -2.46 -4.83
C ALA A 530 -6.37 -3.86 -5.43
N PRO A 531 -5.22 -4.56 -5.27
CA PRO A 531 -5.03 -5.90 -5.79
C PRO A 531 -5.50 -7.03 -4.85
N SER A 532 -6.34 -6.74 -3.86
CA SER A 532 -6.87 -7.78 -2.96
C SER A 532 -8.09 -8.48 -3.57
N GLU A 533 -8.41 -9.68 -3.08
CA GLU A 533 -9.58 -10.46 -3.54
C GLU A 533 -10.90 -9.69 -3.44
N ILE A 534 -11.01 -8.77 -2.47
CA ILE A 534 -12.19 -7.93 -2.26
C ILE A 534 -12.04 -6.58 -2.99
N GLY A 535 -10.85 -5.99 -2.95
CA GLY A 535 -10.64 -4.62 -3.42
C GLY A 535 -10.46 -4.49 -4.93
N PHE A 536 -10.16 -5.57 -5.64
CA PHE A 536 -10.03 -5.56 -7.11
C PHE A 536 -11.24 -4.92 -7.80
N SER A 537 -12.43 -5.43 -7.51
CA SER A 537 -13.67 -4.94 -8.10
C SER A 537 -13.97 -3.50 -7.71
N LEU A 538 -13.65 -3.12 -6.48
CA LEU A 538 -13.86 -1.76 -5.97
C LEU A 538 -12.92 -0.75 -6.65
N PHE A 539 -11.65 -1.14 -6.88
CA PHE A 539 -10.73 -0.35 -7.67
C PHE A 539 -11.17 -0.29 -9.14
N ALA A 540 -11.60 -1.42 -9.72
CA ALA A 540 -12.04 -1.48 -11.12
C ALA A 540 -13.27 -0.59 -11.37
N THR A 541 -14.27 -0.61 -10.48
CA THR A 541 -15.40 0.33 -10.51
C THR A 541 -14.89 1.76 -10.44
N TYR A 542 -14.07 2.12 -9.45
CA TYR A 542 -13.50 3.47 -9.36
C TYR A 542 -12.75 3.90 -10.64
N TRP A 543 -12.03 2.97 -11.26
CA TRP A 543 -11.28 3.21 -12.48
C TRP A 543 -12.18 3.43 -13.71
N ASP A 544 -13.28 2.69 -13.81
CA ASP A 544 -14.33 2.89 -14.81
C ASP A 544 -15.03 4.25 -14.63
N GLU A 545 -15.38 4.63 -13.39
CA GLU A 545 -15.99 5.93 -13.06
C GLU A 545 -15.16 7.12 -13.56
N LEU A 546 -13.83 6.98 -13.48
CA LEU A 546 -12.90 8.00 -13.94
C LEU A 546 -12.55 7.90 -15.43
N GLY A 547 -13.21 7.00 -16.16
CA GLY A 547 -13.11 6.87 -17.60
C GLY A 547 -11.91 6.06 -18.08
N ASN A 548 -11.30 5.23 -17.24
CA ASN A 548 -10.13 4.43 -17.61
C ASN A 548 -8.95 5.26 -18.18
N GLY A 549 -8.79 6.50 -17.71
CA GLY A 549 -7.77 7.43 -18.18
C GLY A 549 -8.13 8.15 -19.48
N GLU A 550 -9.31 7.85 -20.04
CA GLU A 550 -9.85 8.48 -21.24
C GLU A 550 -10.87 9.56 -20.87
N PRO A 551 -10.57 10.85 -21.12
CA PRO A 551 -11.44 11.97 -20.70
C PRO A 551 -12.86 11.88 -21.27
N ARG A 552 -13.00 11.36 -22.48
CA ARG A 552 -14.31 11.13 -23.13
C ARG A 552 -15.15 10.08 -22.40
N LEU A 553 -14.58 9.26 -21.53
CA LEU A 553 -15.32 8.27 -20.74
C LEU A 553 -15.44 8.70 -19.27
N ASN A 554 -14.84 9.83 -18.88
CA ASN A 554 -14.83 10.28 -17.50
C ASN A 554 -16.20 10.82 -17.09
N HIS A 555 -16.81 10.22 -16.06
CA HIS A 555 -18.18 10.53 -15.67
C HIS A 555 -18.37 11.99 -15.22
N PRO A 556 -17.51 12.57 -14.37
CA PRO A 556 -17.57 14.00 -14.05
C PRO A 556 -17.51 14.93 -15.27
N LEU A 557 -16.62 14.66 -16.23
CA LEU A 557 -16.50 15.48 -17.46
C LEU A 557 -17.76 15.37 -18.33
N ILE A 558 -18.29 14.16 -18.53
CA ILE A 558 -19.54 13.95 -19.27
C ILE A 558 -20.70 14.69 -18.58
N TYR A 559 -20.76 14.67 -17.26
CA TYR A 559 -21.81 15.37 -16.52
C TYR A 559 -21.69 16.90 -16.62
N ARG A 560 -20.46 17.43 -16.63
CA ARG A 560 -20.21 18.86 -16.90
C ARG A 560 -20.72 19.27 -18.29
N GLU A 561 -20.54 18.43 -19.31
CA GLU A 561 -21.11 18.68 -20.65
C GLU A 561 -22.64 18.77 -20.60
N VAL A 562 -23.31 17.87 -19.89
CA VAL A 562 -24.78 17.88 -19.72
C VAL A 562 -25.25 19.18 -19.02
N LEU A 563 -24.57 19.60 -17.96
CA LEU A 563 -24.89 20.85 -17.26
C LEU A 563 -24.71 22.09 -18.17
N HIS A 564 -23.67 22.09 -19.00
CA HIS A 564 -23.45 23.16 -19.96
C HIS A 564 -24.58 23.24 -21.02
N GLU A 565 -25.06 22.10 -21.53
CA GLU A 565 -26.23 22.05 -22.42
C GLU A 565 -27.51 22.61 -21.74
N MET A 566 -27.61 22.49 -20.41
CA MET A 566 -28.69 23.07 -19.60
C MET A 566 -28.50 24.58 -19.34
N GLY A 567 -27.40 25.18 -19.78
CA GLY A 567 -27.05 26.58 -19.54
C GLY A 567 -26.48 26.84 -18.15
N VAL A 568 -25.88 25.82 -17.52
CA VAL A 568 -25.32 25.89 -16.16
C VAL A 568 -23.81 25.68 -16.21
N ASP A 569 -23.06 26.76 -15.98
CA ASP A 569 -21.61 26.71 -15.84
C ASP A 569 -21.23 26.72 -14.35
N LEU A 570 -20.81 25.56 -13.84
CA LEU A 570 -20.38 25.41 -12.45
C LEU A 570 -18.87 25.69 -12.29
N PRO A 571 -18.44 26.32 -11.18
CA PRO A 571 -17.01 26.46 -10.85
C PRO A 571 -16.28 25.11 -10.78
N PRO A 572 -14.94 25.10 -10.73
CA PRO A 572 -14.17 23.87 -10.55
C PRO A 572 -14.63 23.10 -9.30
N THR A 573 -14.84 21.78 -9.40
CA THR A 573 -15.50 20.96 -8.37
C THR A 573 -14.81 21.07 -7.01
N SER A 574 -13.48 21.17 -7.02
CA SER A 574 -12.66 21.28 -5.81
C SER A 574 -12.68 22.66 -5.14
N SER A 575 -13.18 23.69 -5.82
CA SER A 575 -13.10 25.07 -5.34
C SER A 575 -14.08 25.36 -4.21
N LEU A 576 -13.71 26.30 -3.34
CA LEU A 576 -14.65 26.84 -2.36
C LEU A 576 -15.84 27.56 -3.03
N GLU A 577 -15.60 28.15 -4.21
CA GLU A 577 -16.63 28.80 -5.02
C GLU A 577 -17.73 27.82 -5.43
N PHE A 578 -17.37 26.62 -5.89
CA PHE A 578 -18.33 25.55 -6.17
C PHE A 578 -19.16 25.22 -4.93
N ALA A 579 -18.51 24.92 -3.80
CA ALA A 579 -19.22 24.57 -2.57
C ALA A 579 -20.16 25.69 -2.07
N ARG A 580 -19.82 26.95 -2.36
CA ARG A 580 -20.61 28.14 -1.98
C ARG A 580 -21.50 28.69 -3.09
N TRP A 581 -21.58 28.00 -4.24
CA TRP A 581 -22.40 28.44 -5.35
C TRP A 581 -23.87 28.56 -4.92
N PRO A 582 -24.53 29.70 -5.20
CA PRO A 582 -25.81 30.05 -4.59
C PRO A 582 -26.99 29.22 -5.09
N GLY A 583 -26.88 28.58 -6.26
CA GLY A 583 -27.97 27.76 -6.79
C GLY A 583 -28.10 26.39 -6.13
N PHE A 584 -27.13 25.94 -5.31
CA PHE A 584 -27.27 24.70 -4.55
C PHE A 584 -28.12 24.87 -3.29
N ARG A 585 -28.83 23.82 -2.92
CA ARG A 585 -29.42 23.64 -1.58
C ARG A 585 -28.37 23.12 -0.59
N ASN A 586 -28.60 23.27 0.71
CA ASN A 586 -27.66 22.74 1.72
C ASN A 586 -27.70 21.21 1.78
N GLU A 587 -28.88 20.64 1.52
CA GLU A 587 -29.17 19.22 1.50
C GLU A 587 -28.40 18.49 0.39
N SER A 588 -28.11 19.18 -0.72
CA SER A 588 -27.29 18.66 -1.83
C SER A 588 -25.89 18.23 -1.40
N PHE A 589 -25.40 18.72 -0.25
CA PHE A 589 -24.09 18.37 0.29
C PHE A 589 -24.13 17.29 1.38
N GLU A 590 -25.32 16.88 1.86
CA GLU A 590 -25.40 15.87 2.95
C GLU A 590 -24.81 14.52 2.52
N LEU A 591 -25.29 13.94 1.41
CA LEU A 591 -24.81 12.65 0.91
C LEU A 591 -23.38 12.67 0.34
N PRO A 592 -22.96 13.64 -0.50
CA PRO A 592 -21.59 13.61 -1.04
C PRO A 592 -20.53 13.79 0.06
N VAL A 593 -20.80 14.59 1.10
CA VAL A 593 -19.88 14.68 2.25
C VAL A 593 -19.78 13.34 2.98
N TYR A 594 -20.87 12.58 3.08
CA TYR A 594 -20.82 11.22 3.61
C TYR A 594 -19.90 10.31 2.76
N TRP A 595 -20.03 10.32 1.43
CA TRP A 595 -19.19 9.55 0.51
C TRP A 595 -17.71 9.89 0.65
N LEU A 596 -17.40 11.19 0.63
CA LEU A 596 -16.03 11.68 0.80
C LEU A 596 -15.45 11.29 2.16
N CYS A 597 -16.25 11.31 3.24
CA CYS A 597 -15.78 10.89 4.56
C CYS A 597 -15.58 9.38 4.65
N ILE A 598 -16.53 8.56 4.21
CA ILE A 598 -16.45 7.10 4.37
C ILE A 598 -15.34 6.50 3.49
N GLY A 599 -15.13 7.04 2.28
CA GLY A 599 -14.08 6.57 1.37
C GLY A 599 -12.65 6.81 1.85
N ARG A 600 -12.44 7.60 2.91
CA ARG A 600 -11.14 7.79 3.58
C ARG A 600 -10.78 6.64 4.53
N TYR A 601 -11.74 5.77 4.86
CA TYR A 601 -11.57 4.73 5.88
C TYR A 601 -11.95 3.34 5.35
N PRO A 602 -11.23 2.83 4.33
CA PRO A 602 -11.56 1.59 3.65
C PRO A 602 -11.44 0.34 4.54
N ARG A 603 -10.65 0.36 5.62
CA ARG A 603 -10.52 -0.74 6.59
C ARG A 603 -11.54 -0.62 7.72
N THR A 604 -11.69 0.58 8.30
CA THR A 604 -12.58 0.81 9.44
C THR A 604 -14.05 0.57 9.08
N PHE A 605 -14.48 1.01 7.89
CA PHE A 605 -15.86 0.88 7.42
C PHE A 605 -16.03 -0.09 6.25
N LEU A 606 -15.12 -1.06 6.07
CA LEU A 606 -15.16 -2.01 4.95
C LEU A 606 -16.56 -2.63 4.71
N PRO A 607 -17.26 -3.19 5.72
CA PRO A 607 -18.56 -3.80 5.47
C PRO A 607 -19.61 -2.77 5.03
N GLU A 608 -19.62 -1.59 5.64
CA GLU A 608 -20.53 -0.51 5.25
C GLU A 608 -20.24 0.00 3.84
N LEU A 609 -18.96 0.09 3.44
CA LEU A 609 -18.55 0.46 2.08
C LEU A 609 -19.01 -0.56 1.05
N LEU A 610 -18.86 -1.87 1.33
CA LEU A 610 -19.35 -2.93 0.44
C LEU A 610 -20.87 -2.84 0.24
N GLY A 611 -21.61 -2.59 1.31
CA GLY A 611 -23.05 -2.39 1.24
C GLY A 611 -23.44 -1.14 0.45
N LEU A 612 -22.77 -0.01 0.70
CA LEU A 612 -22.98 1.25 -0.01
C LEU A 612 -22.69 1.09 -1.50
N ASN A 613 -21.59 0.42 -1.84
CA ASN A 613 -21.21 0.13 -3.22
C ASN A 613 -22.31 -0.64 -3.93
N LEU A 614 -22.76 -1.78 -3.35
CA LEU A 614 -23.84 -2.57 -3.93
C LEU A 614 -25.14 -1.78 -4.12
N ALA A 615 -25.49 -0.88 -3.20
CA ALA A 615 -26.66 -0.02 -3.35
C ALA A 615 -26.50 0.98 -4.50
N MET A 616 -25.30 1.55 -4.65
CA MET A 616 -25.01 2.54 -5.68
C MET A 616 -25.05 1.89 -7.07
N GLU A 617 -24.31 0.80 -7.27
CA GLU A 617 -24.26 0.10 -8.56
C GLU A 617 -25.64 -0.41 -8.98
N LEU A 618 -26.42 -0.94 -8.03
CA LEU A 618 -27.78 -1.42 -8.33
C LEU A 618 -28.75 -0.29 -8.68
N SER A 619 -28.50 0.95 -8.23
CA SER A 619 -29.30 2.11 -8.62
C SER A 619 -29.16 2.41 -10.12
N GLY A 620 -27.98 2.12 -10.69
CA GLY A 620 -27.60 2.15 -12.09
C GLY A 620 -28.48 1.33 -13.03
N VAL A 621 -28.82 0.11 -12.60
CA VAL A 621 -29.60 -0.87 -13.37
C VAL A 621 -31.12 -0.68 -13.25
N GLY A 622 -31.54 0.43 -12.64
CA GLY A 622 -32.91 0.65 -12.19
C GLY A 622 -33.81 1.45 -13.13
N GLY A 623 -35.09 1.57 -12.73
CA GLY A 623 -36.03 2.47 -13.39
C GLY A 623 -35.65 3.96 -13.31
N ALA A 624 -34.79 4.36 -12.37
CA ALA A 624 -34.39 5.76 -12.18
C ALA A 624 -33.58 6.29 -13.38
N TYR A 625 -32.48 5.63 -13.77
CA TYR A 625 -31.68 6.04 -14.92
C TYR A 625 -32.44 5.89 -16.25
N ARG A 626 -33.29 4.88 -16.40
CA ARG A 626 -34.18 4.75 -17.56
C ARG A 626 -35.20 5.90 -17.65
N ARG A 627 -35.78 6.34 -16.53
CA ARG A 627 -36.67 7.52 -16.50
C ARG A 627 -35.90 8.82 -16.76
N ALA A 628 -34.72 8.98 -16.16
CA ALA A 628 -33.85 10.13 -16.42
C ALA A 628 -33.49 10.22 -17.92
N ARG A 629 -33.19 9.09 -18.56
CA ARG A 629 -32.97 9.01 -20.01
C ARG A 629 -34.16 9.51 -20.83
N VAL A 630 -35.38 9.09 -20.48
CA VAL A 630 -36.60 9.54 -21.15
C VAL A 630 -36.76 11.06 -21.01
N ALA A 631 -36.59 11.58 -19.79
CA ALA A 631 -36.73 13.01 -19.51
C ALA A 631 -35.65 13.87 -20.19
N LEU A 632 -34.38 13.46 -20.18
CA LEU A 632 -33.29 14.15 -20.87
C LEU A 632 -33.55 14.22 -22.38
N ARG A 633 -33.97 13.09 -22.97
CA ARG A 633 -34.27 13.01 -24.40
C ARG A 633 -35.44 13.89 -24.82
N GLU A 634 -36.50 13.94 -24.01
CA GLU A 634 -37.68 14.79 -24.25
C GLU A 634 -37.30 16.27 -24.43
N TYR A 635 -36.34 16.74 -23.63
CA TYR A 635 -35.89 18.14 -23.65
C TYR A 635 -34.63 18.40 -24.49
N GLY A 636 -34.15 17.40 -25.23
CA GLY A 636 -33.01 17.53 -26.13
C GLY A 636 -31.64 17.59 -25.46
N PHE A 637 -31.52 17.13 -24.21
CA PHE A 637 -30.24 17.01 -23.51
C PHE A 637 -29.55 15.67 -23.80
N SER A 638 -28.23 15.66 -23.72
CA SER A 638 -27.41 14.45 -23.85
C SER A 638 -27.78 13.40 -22.81
N THR A 639 -27.98 12.16 -23.28
CA THR A 639 -28.24 10.98 -22.44
C THR A 639 -26.98 10.21 -22.11
N ARG A 640 -25.80 10.68 -22.54
CA ARG A 640 -24.55 9.91 -22.48
C ARG A 640 -24.20 9.44 -21.07
N PHE A 641 -24.37 10.31 -20.07
CA PHE A 641 -24.11 9.97 -18.67
C PHE A 641 -24.95 8.77 -18.21
N VAL A 642 -26.27 8.81 -18.48
CA VAL A 642 -27.19 7.74 -18.06
C VAL A 642 -27.09 6.49 -18.94
N ASP A 643 -26.72 6.62 -20.21
CA ASP A 643 -26.54 5.51 -21.14
C ASP A 643 -25.34 4.63 -20.78
N ILE A 644 -24.24 5.25 -20.31
CA ILE A 644 -23.06 4.53 -19.83
C ILE A 644 -23.42 3.67 -18.61
N HIS A 645 -24.03 4.26 -17.57
CA HIS A 645 -24.46 3.55 -16.35
C HIS A 645 -25.45 2.42 -16.63
N ASN A 646 -26.43 2.63 -17.52
CA ASN A 646 -27.34 1.55 -17.95
C ASN A 646 -26.61 0.32 -18.54
N THR A 647 -25.38 0.50 -19.04
CA THR A 647 -24.57 -0.56 -19.65
C THR A 647 -23.57 -1.15 -18.65
N ILE A 648 -22.76 -0.32 -18.01
CA ILE A 648 -21.65 -0.78 -17.17
C ILE A 648 -22.13 -1.30 -15.80
N ASP A 649 -23.28 -0.85 -15.30
CA ASP A 649 -23.75 -1.26 -13.97
C ASP A 649 -24.47 -2.62 -13.98
N ASN A 650 -24.61 -3.25 -15.15
CA ASN A 650 -25.44 -4.44 -15.37
C ASN A 650 -25.19 -5.59 -14.35
N VAL A 651 -26.26 -6.36 -14.08
CA VAL A 651 -26.24 -7.44 -13.07
C VAL A 651 -25.53 -8.73 -13.50
N ALA A 652 -25.12 -8.83 -14.76
CA ALA A 652 -24.44 -10.01 -15.29
C ALA A 652 -22.93 -9.94 -15.05
N THR A 653 -22.29 -8.95 -15.69
CA THR A 653 -20.82 -8.79 -15.75
C THR A 653 -20.35 -7.38 -15.38
N GLY A 654 -21.29 -6.49 -15.06
CA GLY A 654 -21.03 -5.09 -14.73
C GLY A 654 -20.77 -4.82 -13.25
N HIS A 655 -20.84 -3.55 -12.86
CA HIS A 655 -20.48 -3.12 -11.51
C HIS A 655 -21.39 -3.71 -10.43
N SER A 656 -22.70 -3.87 -10.69
CA SER A 656 -23.62 -4.53 -9.73
C SER A 656 -23.22 -5.98 -9.45
N ALA A 657 -22.79 -6.69 -10.50
CA ALA A 657 -22.28 -8.04 -10.41
C ALA A 657 -21.01 -8.11 -9.55
N TRP A 658 -20.05 -7.21 -9.82
CA TRP A 658 -18.81 -7.12 -9.07
C TRP A 658 -19.01 -6.71 -7.60
N ALA A 659 -19.97 -5.82 -7.33
CA ALA A 659 -20.31 -5.40 -5.97
C ALA A 659 -20.89 -6.56 -5.15
N ALA A 660 -21.75 -7.38 -5.76
CA ALA A 660 -22.28 -8.59 -5.14
C ALA A 660 -21.16 -9.61 -4.83
N ASP A 661 -20.27 -9.86 -5.80
CA ASP A 661 -19.14 -10.77 -5.61
C ASP A 661 -18.18 -10.30 -4.51
N ALA A 662 -17.92 -9.00 -4.41
CA ALA A 662 -17.08 -8.44 -3.35
C ALA A 662 -17.69 -8.67 -1.96
N VAL A 663 -19.01 -8.49 -1.83
CA VAL A 663 -19.75 -8.81 -0.60
C VAL A 663 -19.66 -10.31 -0.30
N ASP A 664 -19.94 -11.18 -1.27
CA ASP A 664 -19.93 -12.62 -1.07
C ASP A 664 -18.54 -13.14 -0.71
N THR A 665 -17.50 -12.65 -1.38
CA THR A 665 -16.09 -12.96 -1.09
C THR A 665 -15.75 -12.59 0.35
N PHE A 666 -16.07 -11.36 0.77
CA PHE A 666 -15.83 -10.93 2.14
C PHE A 666 -16.62 -11.73 3.18
N MET A 667 -17.91 -12.00 2.93
CA MET A 667 -18.78 -12.72 3.86
C MET A 667 -18.39 -14.19 4.00
N SER A 668 -17.90 -14.81 2.93
CA SER A 668 -17.46 -16.21 2.91
C SER A 668 -16.22 -16.46 3.78
N ALA A 669 -15.32 -15.47 3.89
CA ALA A 669 -14.12 -15.53 4.72
C ALA A 669 -14.37 -15.38 6.24
N LEU A 670 -15.58 -14.99 6.66
CA LEU A 670 -15.89 -14.73 8.07
C LEU A 670 -16.33 -16.00 8.81
N PRO A 671 -15.98 -16.14 10.10
CA PRO A 671 -16.42 -17.27 10.90
C PRO A 671 -17.91 -17.19 11.26
N ASP A 672 -18.56 -18.36 11.38
CA ASP A 672 -19.93 -18.50 11.86
C ASP A 672 -20.09 -18.35 13.38
N SER A 673 -18.98 -18.37 14.13
CA SER A 673 -19.00 -18.31 15.58
C SER A 673 -19.53 -16.98 16.11
N SER A 674 -20.32 -17.05 17.18
CA SER A 674 -20.79 -15.87 17.93
C SER A 674 -19.62 -15.05 18.48
N GLY A 675 -19.64 -13.74 18.24
CA GLY A 675 -18.64 -12.81 18.76
C GLY A 675 -18.56 -11.51 17.94
N PRO A 676 -17.76 -10.54 18.39
CA PRO A 676 -17.42 -9.37 17.59
C PRO A 676 -16.83 -9.79 16.25
N SER A 677 -17.35 -9.25 15.14
CA SER A 677 -16.96 -9.63 13.76
C SER A 677 -17.47 -11.00 13.29
N SER A 678 -18.48 -11.55 13.98
CA SER A 678 -19.21 -12.72 13.47
C SER A 678 -19.93 -12.40 12.16
N ARG A 679 -20.11 -13.41 11.30
CA ARG A 679 -20.82 -13.27 10.02
C ARG A 679 -22.18 -12.54 10.16
N PRO A 680 -23.06 -12.84 11.13
CA PRO A 680 -24.32 -12.10 11.30
C PRO A 680 -24.13 -10.63 11.68
N GLU A 681 -23.17 -10.28 12.52
CA GLU A 681 -22.90 -8.89 12.90
C GLU A 681 -22.37 -8.09 11.70
N VAL A 682 -21.44 -8.68 10.95
CA VAL A 682 -20.87 -8.05 9.76
C VAL A 682 -21.92 -7.90 8.67
N TRP A 683 -22.82 -8.87 8.49
CA TRP A 683 -23.95 -8.75 7.58
C TRP A 683 -24.83 -7.53 7.88
N GLU A 684 -25.12 -7.25 9.16
CA GLU A 684 -25.88 -6.06 9.53
C GLU A 684 -25.14 -4.75 9.21
N ARG A 685 -23.80 -4.77 9.26
CA ARG A 685 -22.99 -3.63 8.81
C ARG A 685 -23.11 -3.45 7.29
N VAL A 686 -23.05 -4.53 6.51
CA VAL A 686 -23.31 -4.49 5.05
C VAL A 686 -24.72 -3.95 4.77
N ARG A 687 -25.74 -4.46 5.45
CA ARG A 687 -27.13 -3.95 5.31
C ARG A 687 -27.27 -2.48 5.70
N THR A 688 -26.55 -2.04 6.73
CA THR A 688 -26.49 -0.62 7.11
C THR A 688 -25.86 0.21 5.99
N GLY A 689 -24.74 -0.27 5.44
CA GLY A 689 -24.06 0.33 4.30
C GLY A 689 -24.98 0.51 3.10
N TYR A 690 -25.70 -0.55 2.73
CA TYR A 690 -26.67 -0.49 1.63
C TYR A 690 -27.74 0.59 1.87
N ARG A 691 -28.31 0.61 3.08
CA ARG A 691 -29.34 1.62 3.43
C ARG A 691 -28.78 3.04 3.53
N SER A 692 -27.47 3.20 3.67
CA SER A 692 -26.82 4.50 3.82
C SER A 692 -26.88 5.37 2.57
N LEU A 693 -27.16 4.80 1.39
CA LEU A 693 -27.45 5.55 0.17
C LEU A 693 -28.72 6.41 0.31
N SER A 694 -29.72 5.94 1.07
CA SER A 694 -31.00 6.61 1.27
C SER A 694 -31.47 6.50 2.72
N PRO A 695 -30.83 7.24 3.65
CA PRO A 695 -31.14 7.12 5.07
C PRO A 695 -32.50 7.78 5.40
N PRO A 696 -33.24 7.25 6.39
CA PRO A 696 -34.56 7.76 6.75
C PRO A 696 -34.52 9.26 7.12
N ALA A 697 -35.46 10.03 6.58
CA ALA A 697 -35.52 11.49 6.73
C ALA A 697 -36.22 11.97 8.03
N GLY A 698 -36.92 11.07 8.73
CA GLY A 698 -37.73 11.41 9.91
C GLY A 698 -36.94 12.03 11.08
N PRO A 699 -37.59 12.84 11.93
CA PRO A 699 -36.92 13.61 12.99
C PRO A 699 -36.20 12.73 14.02
N LEU A 700 -36.78 11.58 14.37
CA LEU A 700 -36.18 10.63 15.30
C LEU A 700 -34.92 9.96 14.73
N ALA A 701 -34.92 9.64 13.43
CA ALA A 701 -33.73 9.13 12.75
C ALA A 701 -32.61 10.17 12.72
N ARG A 702 -32.93 11.42 12.39
CA ARG A 702 -31.97 12.53 12.45
C ARG A 702 -31.45 12.75 13.88
N TRP A 703 -32.29 12.58 14.90
CA TRP A 703 -31.86 12.65 16.31
C TRP A 703 -30.91 11.52 16.70
N ALA A 704 -31.20 10.28 16.28
CA ALA A 704 -30.32 9.13 16.51
C ALA A 704 -28.92 9.37 15.92
N GLY A 705 -28.85 9.90 14.70
CA GLY A 705 -27.57 10.28 14.07
C GLY A 705 -26.82 11.37 14.86
N ARG A 706 -27.51 12.43 15.30
CA ARG A 706 -26.91 13.50 16.12
C ARG A 706 -26.39 12.98 17.46
N ARG A 707 -27.09 12.03 18.09
CA ARG A 707 -26.64 11.40 19.35
C ARG A 707 -25.36 10.61 19.14
N ALA A 708 -25.33 9.74 18.12
CA ALA A 708 -24.15 8.91 17.81
C ALA A 708 -22.91 9.75 17.48
N SER A 709 -23.09 10.89 16.82
CA SER A 709 -22.01 11.84 16.49
C SER A 709 -21.33 12.47 17.72
N ARG A 710 -22.00 12.46 18.89
CA ARG A 710 -21.53 13.09 20.14
C ARG A 710 -20.89 12.11 21.13
N THR A 711 -21.10 10.80 20.98
CA THR A 711 -20.84 9.80 22.05
C THR A 711 -19.38 9.39 22.29
N ARG A 712 -18.35 10.12 21.80
CA ARG A 712 -16.94 9.75 22.01
C ARG A 712 -16.03 10.84 22.58
N GLN A 713 -16.56 11.98 23.00
CA GLN A 713 -15.78 13.03 23.66
C GLN A 713 -15.28 12.64 25.09
N ARG A 714 -15.59 11.44 25.59
CA ARG A 714 -15.35 11.03 26.99
C ARG A 714 -14.42 9.83 27.22
N SER A 715 -13.83 9.23 26.19
CA SER A 715 -12.92 8.09 26.36
C SER A 715 -11.63 8.29 25.58
N GLY A 716 -10.74 9.09 26.15
CA GLY A 716 -9.40 9.39 25.65
C GLY A 716 -8.36 9.39 26.78
N THR A 717 -8.44 8.43 27.69
CA THR A 717 -7.35 8.05 28.62
C THR A 717 -7.62 6.64 29.13
N THR A 718 -7.26 5.65 28.33
CA THR A 718 -6.94 4.33 28.87
C THR A 718 -5.72 3.84 28.13
N ARG A 719 -4.56 4.12 28.73
CA ARG A 719 -3.32 3.42 28.43
C ARG A 719 -3.63 1.92 28.52
N VAL A 720 -3.37 1.19 27.45
CA VAL A 720 -3.27 -0.26 27.50
C VAL A 720 -1.98 -0.56 28.27
N THR A 721 -2.09 -0.68 29.59
CA THR A 721 -1.07 -1.34 30.40
C THR A 721 -1.25 -2.83 30.22
N VAL A 722 -0.29 -3.46 29.54
CA VAL A 722 -0.12 -4.92 29.54
C VAL A 722 0.18 -5.32 30.98
N ALA A 723 -0.76 -6.00 31.62
CA ALA A 723 -0.58 -6.53 32.96
C ALA A 723 0.22 -7.84 32.86
N GLU A 724 1.46 -7.82 33.33
CA GLU A 724 2.19 -9.02 33.71
C GLU A 724 1.45 -9.69 34.87
N ARG A 725 1.01 -10.94 34.66
CA ARG A 725 0.67 -11.86 35.75
C ARG A 725 1.78 -12.89 35.84
N GLY A 726 2.63 -12.73 36.84
CA GLY A 726 3.42 -13.82 37.39
C GLY A 726 2.59 -14.54 38.44
N ASP A 727 2.40 -15.85 38.26
CA ASP A 727 2.06 -16.80 39.31
C ASP A 727 3.10 -17.92 39.25
N ALA A 728 4.07 -17.85 40.17
CA ALA A 728 4.85 -18.91 40.83
C ALA A 728 6.21 -18.38 41.29
#